data_AF-A0A3M6X0H3-F1
#
_entry.id   AF-A0A3M6X0H3-F1
#
_cell.length_a   1.000
_cell.length_b   1.000
_cell.length_c   1.000
_cell.angle_alpha   90.00
_cell.angle_beta   90.00
_cell.angle_gamma   90.00
#
_symmetry.space_group_name_H-M   'P 1'
#
loop_
_entity.id
_entity.type
_entity.pdbx_description
1 polymer ?
#
loop_
_entity_poly.entity_id
_entity_poly.type
_entity_poly.pdbx_seq_one_letter_code
_entity_poly.pdbx_strand_id
1 'polypeptide(L)'
;MDHCFSFFTAHHLPSPPQEAFISSITDMKSFLKVALCGLTYFTSALGQSCQTTTLRSTVPSDSNVALGSYSYCGGTFNATAYIANVNYNKVVTLYYTNRQNESTPLSSLTFGYSSSIDDGSWELWTTSTPVYIDGITELLNLTYRATDIGETYVQQLDLTVNATGAPEPTLAAPPAPYASPQGFSDDITDWLAVKGNPNVFSEAKLAFQRMFLNINPAVEGAVDGVVVAARSGPSYEQKDPDYEYTWVRDASLTMDVVATLYSAATKRKVKQQYEEILFEYAGARATEQNDPDLITGLGEPKFYLNNTAFTGPWGRPQNDGPATSAITLMEFANSYLEDGGDMNTVQQKVYDSATYPSQAPVMKDLLFVANNWSSPSFDLWEEEESDHFYTRMVQRRALVMGSDFATKMGDSSTSATLSSAADALTDTLSQFWDPNREILLYEYGPVLKGKSSYLDIAVVLGVIHGYAGDGVYSYTNDEVLSSALRISTSFLDVYPIASTHMDSSGQVLGIPVGRYPEDVYNGTGTEENGGNPWYLCTAAMAQFLYSASNEYSDAGSIIVTDVSKSFFDYFAPTANLQAGQTYKSRSKEYRQAIDSLHGWGDAFMRTVKYYTPEDGHLAEEYNRNTGAPQGASDLTWSYASVLTAAFARAEAIGRKPYVKHVANMGMEPNS
;
A
#
# COMPACT_ATOMS: atom_id res chain seq x y z
N MET A 1 35.02 39.61 -16.00
CA MET A 1 35.99 40.73 -15.92
C MET A 1 35.46 41.71 -14.88
N ASP A 2 36.35 42.47 -14.24
CA ASP A 2 36.10 43.46 -13.18
C ASP A 2 35.56 42.86 -11.84
N HIS A 3 36.13 43.03 -10.64
CA HIS A 3 36.79 44.14 -9.90
C HIS A 3 35.80 45.10 -9.19
N CYS A 4 35.94 45.51 -7.91
CA CYS A 4 36.89 45.16 -6.82
C CYS A 4 36.42 45.67 -5.41
N PHE A 5 37.29 45.57 -4.36
CA PHE A 5 37.21 46.13 -2.97
C PHE A 5 36.30 45.36 -1.97
N SER A 6 36.64 44.94 -0.72
CA SER A 6 37.53 45.35 0.43
C SER A 6 36.91 46.41 1.37
N PHE A 7 36.99 46.42 2.73
CA PHE A 7 38.04 46.12 3.75
C PHE A 7 37.44 45.51 5.07
N PHE A 8 38.10 45.32 6.24
CA PHE A 8 39.39 44.68 6.66
C PHE A 8 39.72 44.96 8.17
N THR A 9 39.39 44.08 9.14
CA THR A 9 39.92 44.08 10.55
C THR A 9 39.71 42.69 11.20
N ALA A 10 40.64 41.94 11.82
CA ALA A 10 41.74 42.21 12.77
C ALA A 10 41.25 42.62 14.18
N HIS A 11 41.67 42.06 15.33
CA HIS A 11 42.66 41.01 15.73
C HIS A 11 42.29 40.53 17.18
N HIS A 12 42.96 39.63 17.95
CA HIS A 12 44.27 38.93 17.94
C HIS A 12 44.20 37.62 18.80
N LEU A 13 45.34 36.96 19.10
CA LEU A 13 45.47 35.83 20.08
C LEU A 13 46.79 35.93 20.90
N PRO A 14 46.86 35.31 22.09
CA PRO A 14 48.12 34.75 22.62
C PRO A 14 47.99 33.32 23.22
N SER A 15 49.15 32.66 23.42
CA SER A 15 49.32 31.21 23.64
C SER A 15 49.53 30.79 25.12
N PRO A 16 49.60 29.48 25.48
CA PRO A 16 49.48 28.98 26.87
C PRO A 16 50.82 28.75 27.63
N PRO A 17 50.76 28.49 28.96
CA PRO A 17 51.93 28.19 29.83
C PRO A 17 52.25 26.68 29.99
N GLN A 18 53.32 26.38 30.75
CA GLN A 18 54.02 25.08 30.82
C GLN A 18 53.87 24.31 32.17
N GLU A 19 54.62 23.19 32.30
CA GLU A 19 54.59 22.15 33.35
C GLU A 19 55.41 22.46 34.65
N ALA A 20 55.55 21.44 35.52
CA ALA A 20 56.66 21.18 36.48
C ALA A 20 56.67 21.94 37.84
N PHE A 21 57.11 21.40 39.00
CA PHE A 21 57.34 20.02 39.52
C PHE A 21 57.66 20.06 41.06
N ILE A 22 57.74 18.88 41.72
CA ILE A 22 58.49 18.53 42.98
C ILE A 22 57.81 18.68 44.38
N SER A 23 58.01 17.59 45.14
CA SER A 23 57.53 17.05 46.43
C SER A 23 57.80 17.73 47.79
N SER A 24 56.95 17.41 48.79
CA SER A 24 57.28 16.89 50.16
C SER A 24 55.95 16.44 50.84
N ILE A 25 55.69 15.29 51.48
CA ILE A 25 56.41 14.43 52.47
C ILE A 25 56.60 15.19 53.81
N THR A 26 56.03 14.84 54.97
CA THR A 26 55.11 13.74 55.40
C THR A 26 54.27 14.18 56.63
N ASP A 27 53.05 13.65 56.79
CA ASP A 27 52.56 12.97 58.01
C ASP A 27 51.08 12.53 57.80
N MET A 28 50.73 11.26 57.57
CA MET A 28 50.81 10.02 58.38
C MET A 28 49.50 9.72 59.14
N LYS A 29 48.96 8.49 58.93
CA LYS A 29 47.73 7.89 59.51
C LYS A 29 46.36 8.24 58.88
N SER A 30 46.10 7.65 57.71
CA SER A 30 44.91 6.79 57.57
C SER A 30 45.31 5.55 56.75
N PHE A 31 44.76 4.37 57.08
CA PHE A 31 45.27 3.09 56.58
C PHE A 31 44.50 2.58 55.36
N LEU A 32 45.24 2.18 54.31
CA LEU A 32 44.72 1.49 53.14
C LEU A 32 44.04 0.16 53.53
N LYS A 33 42.83 -0.10 52.98
CA LYS A 33 42.45 -1.38 52.34
C LYS A 33 41.04 -1.34 51.68
N VAL A 34 40.90 -0.53 50.62
CA VAL A 34 39.80 -0.67 49.63
C VAL A 34 40.41 -0.63 48.24
N ALA A 35 40.81 -1.80 47.73
CA ALA A 35 41.40 -1.97 46.39
C ALA A 35 41.40 -3.44 45.92
N LEU A 36 40.38 -4.26 46.26
CA LEU A 36 40.23 -5.61 45.70
C LEU A 36 38.80 -6.20 45.81
N CYS A 37 37.80 -5.48 45.33
CA CYS A 37 36.51 -6.07 44.97
C CYS A 37 35.84 -5.18 43.91
N GLY A 38 35.39 -5.77 42.80
CA GLY A 38 35.00 -5.01 41.61
C GLY A 38 35.58 -5.49 40.28
N LEU A 39 36.01 -6.76 40.16
CA LEU A 39 35.94 -7.40 38.84
C LEU A 39 34.46 -7.56 38.50
N THR A 40 33.93 -6.63 37.71
CA THR A 40 32.70 -6.87 36.96
C THR A 40 32.91 -8.09 36.06
N TYR A 41 31.97 -9.03 36.09
CA TYR A 41 31.87 -10.05 35.06
C TYR A 41 31.40 -9.39 33.75
N PHE A 42 32.31 -8.67 33.08
CA PHE A 42 32.27 -8.58 31.64
C PHE A 42 32.61 -9.97 31.09
N THR A 43 31.61 -10.85 31.08
CA THR A 43 31.58 -11.93 30.11
C THR A 43 31.52 -11.26 28.74
N SER A 44 32.69 -11.06 28.13
CA SER A 44 32.75 -10.86 26.69
C SER A 44 32.01 -12.03 26.07
N ALA A 45 30.83 -11.77 25.51
CA ALA A 45 30.12 -12.74 24.71
C ALA A 45 31.00 -13.01 23.49
N LEU A 46 31.81 -14.06 23.58
CA LEU A 46 32.54 -14.62 22.45
C LEU A 46 31.46 -15.17 21.53
N GLY A 47 31.02 -14.34 20.58
CA GLY A 47 30.04 -14.72 19.57
C GLY A 47 30.47 -16.04 18.97
N GLN A 48 29.64 -17.06 19.14
CA GLN A 48 29.94 -18.40 18.63
C GLN A 48 30.12 -18.26 17.12
N SER A 49 31.10 -18.92 16.50
CA SER A 49 31.22 -18.84 15.05
C SER A 49 29.96 -19.40 14.40
N CYS A 50 29.48 -18.76 13.34
CA CYS A 50 28.37 -19.28 12.54
C CYS A 50 28.71 -20.69 12.08
N GLN A 51 27.81 -21.65 12.31
CA GLN A 51 27.98 -23.05 11.92
C GLN A 51 27.20 -23.32 10.64
N THR A 52 27.86 -23.93 9.65
CA THR A 52 27.22 -24.42 8.43
C THR A 52 27.08 -25.93 8.49
N THR A 53 25.84 -26.41 8.42
CA THR A 53 25.51 -27.82 8.27
C THR A 53 25.59 -28.18 6.78
N THR A 54 26.64 -28.90 6.37
CA THR A 54 26.74 -29.48 5.03
C THR A 54 26.08 -30.85 5.01
N LEU A 55 25.06 -31.01 4.16
CA LEU A 55 24.31 -32.26 3.94
C LEU A 55 24.88 -33.02 2.74
N ARG A 56 25.22 -32.32 1.65
CA ARG A 56 25.88 -32.85 0.45
C ARG A 56 26.89 -31.84 -0.10
N SER A 57 28.00 -32.34 -0.64
CA SER A 57 29.08 -31.52 -1.25
C SER A 57 29.24 -31.73 -2.76
N THR A 58 28.33 -32.49 -3.36
CA THR A 58 28.26 -32.81 -4.80
C THR A 58 26.80 -32.91 -5.23
N VAL A 59 26.54 -32.84 -6.54
CA VAL A 59 25.21 -33.14 -7.11
C VAL A 59 24.72 -34.54 -6.68
N PRO A 60 23.40 -34.72 -6.50
CA PRO A 60 22.81 -36.03 -6.21
C PRO A 60 22.80 -36.93 -7.46
N SER A 61 22.75 -38.24 -7.25
CA SER A 61 22.54 -39.25 -8.32
C SER A 61 21.19 -39.97 -8.20
N ASP A 62 20.36 -39.49 -7.28
CA ASP A 62 19.21 -40.17 -6.69
C ASP A 62 17.95 -39.28 -6.63
N SER A 63 18.05 -37.99 -6.99
CA SER A 63 16.94 -37.03 -7.04
C SER A 63 17.21 -35.93 -8.08
N ASN A 64 16.18 -35.13 -8.39
CA ASN A 64 16.31 -33.90 -9.21
C ASN A 64 16.45 -32.61 -8.36
N VAL A 65 16.43 -32.74 -7.03
CA VAL A 65 16.51 -31.65 -6.05
C VAL A 65 17.22 -32.17 -4.80
N ALA A 66 18.19 -31.42 -4.28
CA ALA A 66 18.86 -31.73 -3.01
C ALA A 66 19.42 -30.48 -2.31
N LEU A 67 19.03 -30.25 -1.06
CA LEU A 67 19.64 -29.27 -0.17
C LEU A 67 21.11 -29.67 0.09
N GLY A 68 22.06 -28.80 -0.30
CA GLY A 68 23.50 -29.02 -0.17
C GLY A 68 24.01 -28.64 1.21
N SER A 69 23.71 -27.42 1.67
CA SER A 69 24.11 -26.93 2.99
C SER A 69 23.17 -25.84 3.50
N TYR A 70 23.12 -25.63 4.82
CA TYR A 70 22.46 -24.48 5.42
C TYR A 70 23.21 -23.94 6.65
N SER A 71 22.93 -22.69 7.03
CA SER A 71 23.28 -22.10 8.32
C SER A 71 22.21 -21.11 8.77
N TYR A 72 21.95 -21.05 10.08
CA TYR A 72 21.07 -20.05 10.69
C TYR A 72 21.87 -19.25 11.72
N CYS A 73 22.17 -18.00 11.39
CA CYS A 73 23.19 -17.23 12.08
C CYS A 73 22.83 -15.75 12.18
N GLY A 74 22.84 -15.18 13.39
CA GLY A 74 22.51 -13.76 13.59
C GLY A 74 21.13 -13.36 13.05
N GLY A 75 20.18 -14.31 12.98
CA GLY A 75 18.85 -14.09 12.42
C GLY A 75 18.71 -14.32 10.90
N THR A 76 19.80 -14.54 10.17
CA THR A 76 19.75 -14.82 8.72
C THR A 76 19.89 -16.32 8.44
N PHE A 77 18.96 -16.88 7.66
CA PHE A 77 19.06 -18.23 7.12
C PHE A 77 19.72 -18.21 5.75
N ASN A 78 20.85 -18.90 5.64
CA ASN A 78 21.59 -19.07 4.39
C ASN A 78 21.50 -20.54 3.98
N ALA A 79 21.25 -20.83 2.70
CA ALA A 79 21.30 -22.20 2.20
C ALA A 79 21.69 -22.32 0.73
N THR A 80 22.16 -23.51 0.35
CA THR A 80 22.51 -23.92 -1.01
C THR A 80 21.72 -25.17 -1.39
N ALA A 81 21.30 -25.27 -2.64
CA ALA A 81 20.60 -26.42 -3.20
C ALA A 81 21.13 -26.78 -4.59
N TYR A 82 21.16 -28.07 -4.88
CA TYR A 82 21.41 -28.64 -6.20
C TYR A 82 20.06 -28.87 -6.89
N ILE A 83 19.89 -28.32 -8.08
CA ILE A 83 18.65 -28.38 -8.89
C ILE A 83 18.98 -28.93 -10.28
N ALA A 84 18.26 -29.97 -10.72
CA ALA A 84 18.48 -30.56 -12.03
C ALA A 84 17.94 -29.63 -13.12
N ASN A 85 18.71 -29.40 -14.18
CA ASN A 85 18.33 -28.48 -15.25
C ASN A 85 17.40 -29.14 -16.28
N VAL A 86 16.23 -29.59 -15.82
CA VAL A 86 15.22 -30.28 -16.65
C VAL A 86 14.16 -29.34 -17.24
N ASN A 87 14.15 -28.07 -16.83
CA ASN A 87 13.17 -27.08 -17.29
C ASN A 87 13.72 -25.64 -17.21
N TYR A 88 13.23 -24.73 -18.06
CA TYR A 88 13.70 -23.34 -18.07
C TYR A 88 13.19 -22.56 -16.86
N ASN A 89 11.86 -22.43 -16.73
CA ASN A 89 11.27 -21.76 -15.58
C ASN A 89 11.25 -22.72 -14.37
N LYS A 90 11.75 -22.25 -13.23
CA LYS A 90 11.91 -23.05 -12.00
C LYS A 90 11.44 -22.25 -10.79
N VAL A 91 10.67 -22.87 -9.91
CA VAL A 91 10.38 -22.35 -8.56
C VAL A 91 10.95 -23.34 -7.56
N VAL A 92 11.77 -22.85 -6.63
CA VAL A 92 12.50 -23.66 -5.64
C VAL A 92 12.26 -23.08 -4.26
N THR A 93 11.58 -23.84 -3.39
CA THR A 93 11.05 -23.34 -2.12
C THR A 93 11.34 -24.30 -0.98
N LEU A 94 11.90 -23.79 0.11
CA LEU A 94 12.17 -24.52 1.35
C LEU A 94 11.12 -24.17 2.40
N TYR A 95 10.39 -25.17 2.89
CA TYR A 95 9.38 -25.01 3.92
C TYR A 95 9.95 -25.33 5.30
N TYR A 96 9.53 -24.57 6.31
CA TYR A 96 10.06 -24.65 7.66
C TYR A 96 8.98 -24.46 8.74
N THR A 97 9.33 -24.62 10.00
CA THR A 97 8.48 -24.22 11.15
C THR A 97 9.07 -23.03 11.90
N ASN A 98 8.21 -22.11 12.32
CA ASN A 98 8.56 -20.94 13.14
C ASN A 98 8.94 -21.32 14.60
N ARG A 99 9.24 -20.34 15.46
CA ARG A 99 9.49 -20.57 16.92
C ARG A 99 8.30 -21.14 17.69
N GLN A 100 7.08 -20.98 17.18
CA GLN A 100 5.84 -21.56 17.70
C GLN A 100 5.69 -23.04 17.30
N ASN A 101 6.59 -23.57 16.46
CA ASN A 101 6.57 -24.91 15.87
C ASN A 101 5.41 -25.12 14.86
N GLU A 102 5.00 -24.04 14.20
CA GLU A 102 3.92 -24.00 13.22
C GLU A 102 4.48 -23.76 11.81
N SER A 103 3.79 -24.30 10.80
CA SER A 103 4.09 -24.10 9.38
C SER A 103 2.93 -23.34 8.73
N THR A 104 3.08 -22.03 8.59
CA THR A 104 2.13 -21.11 7.91
C THR A 104 2.53 -20.91 6.44
N PRO A 105 1.73 -20.22 5.59
CA PRO A 105 2.16 -19.83 4.25
C PRO A 105 3.47 -19.01 4.25
N LEU A 106 3.62 -18.13 5.24
CA LEU A 106 4.82 -17.32 5.51
C LEU A 106 6.06 -18.18 5.84
N SER A 107 5.86 -19.43 6.25
CA SER A 107 6.91 -20.35 6.72
C SER A 107 7.62 -21.04 5.54
N SER A 108 7.99 -20.26 4.53
CA SER A 108 8.64 -20.70 3.29
C SER A 108 9.74 -19.72 2.85
N LEU A 109 10.79 -20.25 2.19
CA LEU A 109 11.93 -19.48 1.67
C LEU A 109 12.20 -19.85 0.21
N THR A 110 12.15 -18.86 -0.67
CA THR A 110 12.49 -19.03 -2.10
C THR A 110 14.00 -18.97 -2.32
N PHE A 111 14.50 -19.78 -3.24
CA PHE A 111 15.90 -19.79 -3.69
C PHE A 111 16.02 -19.09 -5.05
N GLY A 112 17.14 -18.43 -5.31
CA GLY A 112 17.51 -17.93 -6.63
C GLY A 112 18.58 -18.79 -7.30
N TYR A 113 18.61 -18.81 -8.63
CA TYR A 113 19.73 -19.37 -9.41
C TYR A 113 21.04 -18.65 -9.06
N SER A 114 22.13 -19.42 -8.87
CA SER A 114 23.46 -18.89 -8.57
C SER A 114 24.47 -19.21 -9.68
N SER A 115 24.56 -20.47 -10.11
CA SER A 115 25.48 -20.90 -11.18
C SER A 115 25.11 -22.27 -11.73
N SER A 116 25.37 -22.55 -13.02
CA SER A 116 25.32 -23.92 -13.53
C SER A 116 26.44 -24.81 -12.96
N ILE A 117 26.22 -26.12 -12.94
CA ILE A 117 27.13 -27.18 -12.48
C ILE A 117 27.25 -28.23 -13.61
N ASP A 118 28.43 -28.87 -13.67
CA ASP A 118 28.79 -29.90 -14.66
C ASP A 118 28.61 -29.40 -16.11
N ASP A 119 28.06 -30.22 -17.01
CA ASP A 119 27.92 -29.94 -18.44
C ASP A 119 26.69 -29.08 -18.81
N GLY A 120 26.07 -28.44 -17.81
CA GLY A 120 24.80 -27.73 -17.93
C GLY A 120 23.59 -28.52 -17.42
N SER A 121 23.78 -29.79 -17.03
CA SER A 121 22.73 -30.67 -16.50
C SER A 121 22.28 -30.35 -15.08
N TRP A 122 23.06 -29.57 -14.32
CA TRP A 122 22.75 -29.16 -12.95
C TRP A 122 22.93 -27.66 -12.72
N GLU A 123 22.34 -27.17 -11.64
CA GLU A 123 22.42 -25.79 -11.18
C GLU A 123 22.59 -25.73 -9.66
N LEU A 124 23.42 -24.80 -9.21
CA LEU A 124 23.48 -24.32 -7.83
C LEU A 124 22.45 -23.21 -7.66
N TRP A 125 21.58 -23.38 -6.68
CA TRP A 125 20.62 -22.40 -6.23
C TRP A 125 20.92 -22.00 -4.78
N THR A 126 20.64 -20.74 -4.42
CA THR A 126 21.02 -20.19 -3.11
C THR A 126 19.93 -19.29 -2.53
N THR A 127 19.85 -19.23 -1.20
CA THR A 127 19.04 -18.24 -0.48
C THR A 127 19.81 -17.67 0.72
N SER A 128 19.47 -16.45 1.14
CA SER A 128 20.12 -15.67 2.21
C SER A 128 19.12 -14.69 2.82
N THR A 129 18.11 -15.21 3.53
CA THR A 129 16.94 -14.45 3.97
C THR A 129 17.03 -14.11 5.47
N PRO A 130 16.72 -12.88 5.90
CA PRO A 130 16.46 -12.57 7.30
C PRO A 130 15.18 -13.28 7.77
N VAL A 131 15.29 -14.19 8.74
CA VAL A 131 14.16 -14.95 9.31
C VAL A 131 14.22 -14.86 10.84
N TYR A 132 14.44 -13.64 11.36
CA TYR A 132 14.70 -13.41 12.78
C TYR A 132 13.45 -13.08 13.60
N ILE A 133 12.35 -12.69 12.94
CA ILE A 133 11.11 -12.29 13.62
C ILE A 133 10.30 -13.52 14.03
N ASP A 134 10.09 -14.47 13.11
CA ASP A 134 9.45 -15.76 13.42
C ASP A 134 10.44 -16.82 13.90
N GLY A 135 11.68 -16.77 13.41
CA GLY A 135 12.71 -17.78 13.65
C GLY A 135 12.47 -19.08 12.86
N ILE A 136 13.43 -20.00 12.96
CA ILE A 136 13.34 -21.33 12.33
C ILE A 136 13.65 -22.40 13.37
N THR A 137 12.78 -23.42 13.49
CA THR A 137 12.95 -24.56 14.40
C THR A 137 13.22 -25.87 13.66
N GLU A 138 12.59 -26.11 12.51
CA GLU A 138 12.78 -27.31 11.68
C GLU A 138 12.63 -26.99 10.20
N LEU A 139 13.44 -27.63 9.34
CA LEU A 139 13.25 -27.65 7.89
C LEU A 139 12.44 -28.88 7.51
N LEU A 140 11.28 -28.67 6.90
CA LEU A 140 10.32 -29.73 6.57
C LEU A 140 10.68 -30.39 5.24
N ASN A 141 10.66 -29.61 4.15
CA ASN A 141 10.95 -30.11 2.81
C ASN A 141 11.42 -29.01 1.86
N LEU A 142 12.18 -29.40 0.84
CA LEU A 142 12.60 -28.55 -0.29
C LEU A 142 11.88 -29.02 -1.56
N THR A 143 11.13 -28.13 -2.19
CA THR A 143 10.46 -28.38 -3.48
C THR A 143 11.26 -27.77 -4.64
N TYR A 144 11.10 -28.38 -5.81
CA TYR A 144 11.46 -27.82 -7.11
C TYR A 144 10.31 -28.08 -8.07
N ARG A 145 9.54 -27.03 -8.39
CA ARG A 145 8.51 -27.05 -9.44
C ARG A 145 9.14 -26.65 -10.78
N ALA A 146 9.00 -27.53 -11.77
CA ALA A 146 9.43 -27.34 -13.15
C ALA A 146 8.20 -26.94 -13.99
N THR A 147 7.91 -25.63 -14.05
CA THR A 147 6.58 -25.12 -14.42
C THR A 147 6.16 -25.45 -15.85
N ASP A 148 7.08 -25.39 -16.82
CA ASP A 148 6.72 -25.52 -18.25
C ASP A 148 6.41 -26.96 -18.66
N ILE A 149 6.78 -27.94 -17.82
CA ILE A 149 6.46 -29.37 -17.96
C ILE A 149 5.46 -29.88 -16.90
N GLY A 150 5.02 -29.02 -15.98
CA GLY A 150 4.05 -29.37 -14.92
C GLY A 150 4.58 -30.29 -13.80
N GLU A 151 5.87 -30.62 -13.79
CA GLU A 151 6.47 -31.54 -12.82
C GLU A 151 6.82 -30.84 -11.49
N THR A 152 6.87 -31.60 -10.39
CA THR A 152 7.33 -31.10 -9.10
C THR A 152 8.10 -32.18 -8.34
N TYR A 153 9.37 -31.91 -8.07
CA TYR A 153 10.27 -32.76 -7.30
C TYR A 153 10.32 -32.27 -5.85
N VAL A 154 10.43 -33.19 -4.89
CA VAL A 154 10.43 -32.88 -3.45
C VAL A 154 11.49 -33.70 -2.72
N GLN A 155 12.28 -33.04 -1.89
CA GLN A 155 13.11 -33.67 -0.87
C GLN A 155 12.48 -33.42 0.51
N GLN A 156 12.08 -34.48 1.21
CA GLN A 156 11.77 -34.41 2.64
C GLN A 156 13.08 -34.25 3.43
N LEU A 157 13.06 -33.41 4.47
CA LEU A 157 14.25 -33.03 5.23
C LEU A 157 14.15 -33.50 6.68
N ASP A 158 13.10 -33.09 7.39
CA ASP A 158 12.89 -33.37 8.82
C ASP A 158 14.14 -32.99 9.67
N LEU A 159 14.65 -31.77 9.45
CA LEU A 159 15.93 -31.29 10.01
C LEU A 159 15.74 -30.16 11.02
N THR A 160 15.89 -30.47 12.32
CA THR A 160 15.92 -29.46 13.39
C THR A 160 17.04 -28.43 13.18
N VAL A 161 16.69 -27.15 13.16
CA VAL A 161 17.61 -26.02 13.02
C VAL A 161 17.99 -25.49 14.40
N ASN A 162 19.28 -25.23 14.61
CA ASN A 162 19.78 -24.56 15.79
C ASN A 162 20.44 -23.23 15.39
N ALA A 163 20.00 -22.13 15.97
CA ALA A 163 20.62 -20.82 15.78
C ALA A 163 22.07 -20.83 16.33
N THR A 164 23.00 -20.25 15.57
CA THR A 164 24.40 -20.05 15.98
C THR A 164 24.87 -18.64 15.61
N GLY A 165 26.16 -18.33 15.69
CA GLY A 165 26.65 -17.01 15.32
C GLY A 165 26.54 -15.96 16.44
N ALA A 166 26.28 -14.72 16.01
CA ALA A 166 25.82 -13.63 16.87
C ALA A 166 24.37 -13.87 17.33
N PRO A 167 23.90 -13.22 18.42
CA PRO A 167 22.48 -13.17 18.73
C PRO A 167 21.68 -12.55 17.58
N GLU A 168 20.43 -12.96 17.46
CA GLU A 168 19.45 -12.45 16.51
C GLU A 168 19.12 -10.98 16.83
N PRO A 169 18.87 -10.11 15.83
CA PRO A 169 18.40 -8.75 16.09
C PRO A 169 16.97 -8.77 16.65
N THR A 170 16.64 -7.75 17.44
CA THR A 170 15.24 -7.44 17.76
C THR A 170 14.60 -6.70 16.59
N LEU A 171 13.26 -6.76 16.47
CA LEU A 171 12.52 -5.88 15.58
C LEU A 171 12.92 -4.42 15.80
N ALA A 172 13.17 -3.69 14.71
CA ALA A 172 13.46 -2.27 14.77
C ALA A 172 12.21 -1.50 15.24
N ALA A 173 12.40 -0.61 16.21
CA ALA A 173 11.40 0.40 16.53
C ALA A 173 11.33 1.42 15.38
N PRO A 174 10.14 1.97 15.07
CA PRO A 174 10.01 3.06 14.10
C PRO A 174 10.94 4.25 14.44
N PRO A 175 11.46 4.98 13.44
CA PRO A 175 12.36 6.10 13.65
C PRO A 175 11.68 7.24 14.42
N ALA A 176 12.47 8.08 15.08
CA ALA A 176 11.93 9.29 15.71
C ALA A 176 11.39 10.28 14.65
N PRO A 177 10.27 10.98 14.90
CA PRO A 177 9.70 11.89 13.92
C PRO A 177 10.60 13.10 13.68
N TYR A 178 10.89 13.37 12.39
CA TYR A 178 11.72 14.50 11.97
C TYR A 178 11.01 15.86 12.07
N ALA A 179 9.69 15.86 12.25
CA ALA A 179 8.85 17.05 12.34
C ALA A 179 7.68 16.84 13.31
N SER A 180 6.90 17.90 13.57
CA SER A 180 5.65 17.84 14.32
C SER A 180 4.68 18.93 13.83
N PRO A 181 4.22 18.86 12.57
CA PRO A 181 3.25 19.80 12.02
C PRO A 181 1.93 19.75 12.80
N GLN A 182 1.19 20.86 12.86
CA GLN A 182 -0.06 20.99 13.60
C GLN A 182 -1.07 21.88 12.87
N GLY A 183 -2.32 21.44 12.85
CA GLY A 183 -3.45 22.13 12.22
C GLY A 183 -3.40 22.11 10.70
N PHE A 184 -4.44 22.68 10.09
CA PHE A 184 -4.50 22.89 8.64
C PHE A 184 -3.75 24.15 8.24
N SER A 185 -3.03 24.07 7.13
CA SER A 185 -2.32 25.17 6.48
C SER A 185 -3.18 25.93 5.47
N ASP A 186 -2.80 27.18 5.22
CA ASP A 186 -3.35 27.97 4.12
C ASP A 186 -2.79 27.53 2.76
N ASP A 187 -1.53 27.06 2.67
CA ASP A 187 -0.90 26.74 1.39
C ASP A 187 -1.50 25.50 0.69
N ILE A 188 -2.00 24.52 1.46
CA ILE A 188 -2.80 23.40 0.93
C ILE A 188 -4.26 23.80 0.74
N THR A 189 -4.76 24.74 1.55
CA THR A 189 -6.12 25.29 1.40
C THR A 189 -6.30 26.05 0.09
N ASP A 190 -5.31 26.85 -0.32
CA ASP A 190 -5.33 27.60 -1.57
C ASP A 190 -5.06 26.70 -2.78
N TRP A 191 -4.12 25.74 -2.67
CA TRP A 191 -3.86 24.75 -3.72
C TRP A 191 -5.11 23.92 -4.06
N LEU A 192 -5.95 23.60 -3.06
CA LEU A 192 -7.23 22.90 -3.25
C LEU A 192 -8.44 23.85 -3.44
N ALA A 193 -8.25 25.16 -3.66
CA ALA A 193 -9.35 26.13 -3.70
C ALA A 193 -10.18 26.13 -5.00
N VAL A 194 -11.17 25.23 -5.11
CA VAL A 194 -12.15 25.21 -6.22
C VAL A 194 -13.06 26.45 -6.29
N LYS A 195 -13.14 27.28 -5.23
CA LYS A 195 -13.96 28.51 -5.20
C LYS A 195 -13.09 29.73 -4.88
N GLY A 196 -12.93 30.62 -5.87
CA GLY A 196 -12.16 31.86 -5.73
C GLY A 196 -12.14 32.66 -7.03
N ASN A 197 -11.07 33.44 -7.22
CA ASN A 197 -10.74 34.03 -8.52
C ASN A 197 -10.46 32.89 -9.53
N PRO A 198 -11.09 32.86 -10.72
CA PRO A 198 -10.82 31.82 -11.73
C PRO A 198 -9.37 31.82 -12.22
N ASN A 199 -8.68 32.96 -12.15
CA ASN A 199 -7.29 33.11 -12.58
C ASN A 199 -6.26 32.68 -11.50
N VAL A 200 -6.69 31.99 -10.45
CA VAL A 200 -5.82 31.40 -9.42
C VAL A 200 -5.77 29.90 -9.62
N PHE A 201 -4.53 29.39 -9.73
CA PHE A 201 -4.19 27.96 -9.82
C PHE A 201 -4.88 27.17 -8.71
N SER A 202 -5.39 25.99 -9.04
CA SER A 202 -5.85 25.04 -8.03
C SER A 202 -5.86 23.63 -8.59
N GLU A 203 -5.15 22.72 -7.92
CA GLU A 203 -5.03 21.33 -8.35
C GLU A 203 -6.37 20.61 -8.26
N ALA A 204 -7.19 20.91 -7.25
CA ALA A 204 -8.53 20.33 -7.16
C ALA A 204 -9.46 20.67 -8.34
N LYS A 205 -9.13 21.68 -9.16
CA LYS A 205 -9.81 21.94 -10.44
C LYS A 205 -9.15 21.15 -11.58
N LEU A 206 -7.82 21.18 -11.65
CA LEU A 206 -7.03 20.54 -12.69
C LEU A 206 -7.14 19.01 -12.64
N ALA A 207 -6.98 18.41 -11.47
CA ALA A 207 -7.21 16.99 -11.22
C ALA A 207 -8.65 16.56 -11.55
N PHE A 208 -9.65 17.35 -11.17
CA PHE A 208 -11.04 17.11 -11.59
C PHE A 208 -11.17 17.12 -13.12
N GLN A 209 -10.62 18.14 -13.79
CA GLN A 209 -10.69 18.24 -15.25
C GLN A 209 -9.99 17.08 -15.95
N ARG A 210 -8.75 16.76 -15.55
CA ARG A 210 -7.94 15.69 -16.15
C ARG A 210 -8.50 14.28 -15.87
N MET A 211 -9.07 14.04 -14.69
CA MET A 211 -9.81 12.80 -14.41
C MET A 211 -10.99 12.63 -15.38
N PHE A 212 -11.78 13.68 -15.62
CA PHE A 212 -12.88 13.63 -16.59
C PHE A 212 -12.42 13.56 -18.05
N LEU A 213 -11.21 14.02 -18.40
CA LEU A 213 -10.63 13.81 -19.75
C LEU A 213 -10.30 12.33 -20.04
N ASN A 214 -10.19 11.50 -19.01
CA ASN A 214 -9.86 10.06 -19.12
C ASN A 214 -11.10 9.15 -19.05
N ILE A 215 -12.27 9.69 -18.67
CA ILE A 215 -13.58 9.03 -18.77
C ILE A 215 -14.17 9.29 -20.16
N ASN A 216 -14.74 8.27 -20.80
CA ASN A 216 -15.18 8.29 -22.21
C ASN A 216 -14.11 8.98 -23.11
N PRO A 217 -12.85 8.49 -23.11
CA PRO A 217 -11.71 9.21 -23.66
C PRO A 217 -11.84 9.42 -25.18
N ALA A 218 -11.32 10.55 -25.68
CA ALA A 218 -11.28 10.88 -27.11
C ALA A 218 -10.24 10.04 -27.89
N VAL A 219 -10.42 8.72 -27.91
CA VAL A 219 -9.61 7.73 -28.62
C VAL A 219 -10.47 7.05 -29.68
N GLU A 220 -9.93 6.82 -30.88
CA GLU A 220 -10.68 6.20 -31.97
C GLU A 220 -11.07 4.75 -31.62
N GLY A 221 -12.37 4.49 -31.53
CA GLY A 221 -12.90 3.17 -31.17
C GLY A 221 -13.14 2.95 -29.67
N ALA A 222 -12.86 3.93 -28.81
CA ALA A 222 -13.35 3.90 -27.43
C ALA A 222 -14.89 3.97 -27.39
N VAL A 223 -15.50 3.40 -26.35
CA VAL A 223 -16.96 3.39 -26.15
C VAL A 223 -17.36 4.09 -24.85
N ASP A 224 -18.59 4.61 -24.79
CA ASP A 224 -19.10 5.30 -23.60
C ASP A 224 -19.13 4.37 -22.37
N GLY A 225 -18.73 4.92 -21.22
CA GLY A 225 -18.62 4.22 -19.93
C GLY A 225 -17.23 3.71 -19.57
N VAL A 226 -16.26 3.68 -20.50
CA VAL A 226 -14.88 3.27 -20.19
C VAL A 226 -14.06 4.38 -19.54
N VAL A 227 -13.05 3.99 -18.77
CA VAL A 227 -12.04 4.90 -18.20
C VAL A 227 -10.67 4.39 -18.61
N VAL A 228 -9.85 5.23 -19.27
CA VAL A 228 -8.46 4.85 -19.52
C VAL A 228 -7.64 4.97 -18.23
N ALA A 229 -6.75 4.02 -17.94
CA ALA A 229 -5.91 4.10 -16.76
C ALA A 229 -4.97 5.33 -16.80
N ALA A 230 -4.35 5.61 -17.94
CA ALA A 230 -3.52 6.80 -18.15
C ALA A 230 -3.56 7.31 -19.60
N ARG A 231 -3.10 8.54 -19.84
CA ARG A 231 -2.89 9.08 -21.19
C ARG A 231 -1.52 8.69 -21.73
N SER A 232 -1.23 7.38 -21.72
CA SER A 232 0.04 6.80 -22.15
C SER A 232 -0.22 5.53 -22.95
N GLY A 233 0.16 5.50 -24.22
CA GLY A 233 -0.09 4.38 -25.13
C GLY A 233 -0.27 4.77 -26.60
N PRO A 234 -0.76 3.85 -27.46
CA PRO A 234 -0.86 3.98 -28.92
C PRO A 234 -1.46 5.29 -29.47
N SER A 235 -2.38 5.95 -28.77
CA SER A 235 -3.07 7.17 -29.20
C SER A 235 -2.53 8.48 -28.59
N TYR A 236 -1.80 8.42 -27.47
CA TYR A 236 -1.36 9.61 -26.72
C TYR A 236 0.03 10.16 -27.14
N GLU A 237 0.57 11.19 -26.47
CA GLU A 237 1.94 11.65 -26.75
C GLU A 237 2.98 10.72 -26.09
N GLN A 238 2.79 10.41 -24.80
CA GLN A 238 3.54 9.35 -24.11
C GLN A 238 3.12 7.98 -24.67
N LYS A 239 4.11 7.11 -24.89
CA LYS A 239 3.93 5.76 -25.50
C LYS A 239 4.34 4.59 -24.61
N ASP A 240 5.07 4.87 -23.55
CA ASP A 240 5.73 3.89 -22.70
C ASP A 240 5.64 4.43 -21.25
N PRO A 241 4.95 3.73 -20.34
CA PRO A 241 4.33 2.41 -20.49
C PRO A 241 3.02 2.48 -21.30
N ASP A 242 2.56 1.34 -21.85
CA ASP A 242 1.26 1.25 -22.53
C ASP A 242 0.12 0.95 -21.54
N TYR A 243 -0.61 2.02 -21.18
CA TYR A 243 -1.70 2.02 -20.21
C TYR A 243 -3.05 2.39 -20.90
N GLU A 244 -3.15 2.21 -22.22
CA GLU A 244 -4.35 2.54 -23.03
C GLU A 244 -5.45 1.45 -22.95
N TYR A 245 -5.79 1.07 -21.72
CA TYR A 245 -6.79 0.05 -21.38
C TYR A 245 -7.72 0.57 -20.28
N THR A 246 -8.89 -0.04 -20.15
CA THR A 246 -9.77 0.14 -18.99
C THR A 246 -9.54 -1.01 -18.02
N TRP A 247 -9.01 -0.71 -16.84
CA TRP A 247 -8.88 -1.66 -15.73
C TRP A 247 -10.13 -1.58 -14.86
N VAL A 248 -10.67 -2.72 -14.42
CA VAL A 248 -11.94 -2.75 -13.66
C VAL A 248 -11.79 -2.01 -12.32
N ARG A 249 -10.64 -2.15 -11.66
CA ARG A 249 -10.25 -1.41 -10.44
C ARG A 249 -10.20 0.09 -10.71
N ASP A 250 -9.34 0.53 -11.62
CA ASP A 250 -9.10 1.96 -11.90
C ASP A 250 -10.36 2.69 -12.39
N ALA A 251 -11.16 2.03 -13.24
CA ALA A 251 -12.45 2.55 -13.68
C ALA A 251 -13.46 2.66 -12.53
N SER A 252 -13.61 1.64 -11.69
CA SER A 252 -14.52 1.70 -10.53
C SER A 252 -14.09 2.75 -9.52
N LEU A 253 -12.82 2.79 -9.11
CA LEU A 253 -12.30 3.80 -8.17
C LEU A 253 -12.43 5.24 -8.72
N THR A 254 -12.30 5.43 -10.03
CA THR A 254 -12.60 6.71 -10.68
C THR A 254 -14.09 7.04 -10.62
N MET A 255 -14.96 6.06 -10.88
CA MET A 255 -16.42 6.21 -10.85
C MET A 255 -16.97 6.38 -9.43
N ASP A 256 -16.27 5.93 -8.39
CA ASP A 256 -16.60 6.18 -6.98
C ASP A 256 -16.51 7.68 -6.65
N VAL A 257 -15.50 8.37 -7.22
CA VAL A 257 -15.43 9.84 -7.21
C VAL A 257 -16.60 10.45 -7.97
N VAL A 258 -17.00 9.90 -9.12
CA VAL A 258 -18.17 10.40 -9.89
C VAL A 258 -19.48 10.18 -9.13
N ALA A 259 -19.66 9.06 -8.42
CA ALA A 259 -20.82 8.79 -7.57
C ALA A 259 -20.89 9.75 -6.37
N THR A 260 -19.74 10.01 -5.73
CA THR A 260 -19.59 11.05 -4.70
C THR A 260 -19.98 12.43 -5.23
N LEU A 261 -19.55 12.78 -6.46
CA LEU A 261 -19.88 14.04 -7.11
C LEU A 261 -21.37 14.10 -7.53
N TYR A 262 -21.98 12.99 -7.96
CA TYR A 262 -23.42 12.87 -8.22
C TYR A 262 -24.23 13.19 -6.97
N SER A 263 -23.95 12.50 -5.86
CA SER A 263 -24.62 12.69 -4.58
C SER A 263 -24.51 14.16 -4.11
N ALA A 264 -23.31 14.75 -4.17
CA ALA A 264 -23.06 16.13 -3.78
C ALA A 264 -23.56 17.22 -4.76
N ALA A 265 -23.95 16.88 -5.99
CA ALA A 265 -24.36 17.86 -7.00
C ALA A 265 -25.74 18.48 -6.71
N THR A 266 -25.89 19.79 -6.99
CA THR A 266 -27.17 20.51 -6.80
C THR A 266 -27.66 21.26 -8.04
N LYS A 267 -26.81 21.43 -9.06
CA LYS A 267 -27.18 21.93 -10.39
C LYS A 267 -27.75 20.76 -11.21
N ARG A 268 -29.05 20.78 -11.53
CA ARG A 268 -29.73 19.69 -12.27
C ARG A 268 -28.99 19.22 -13.54
N LYS A 269 -28.49 20.14 -14.39
CA LYS A 269 -27.72 19.76 -15.59
C LYS A 269 -26.44 18.98 -15.24
N VAL A 270 -25.73 19.39 -14.20
CA VAL A 270 -24.45 18.78 -13.81
C VAL A 270 -24.70 17.42 -13.13
N LYS A 271 -25.73 17.31 -12.30
CA LYS A 271 -26.13 16.02 -11.72
C LYS A 271 -26.52 15.01 -12.80
N GLN A 272 -27.25 15.48 -13.83
CA GLN A 272 -27.57 14.67 -15.01
C GLN A 272 -26.32 14.20 -15.77
N GLN A 273 -25.28 15.02 -15.94
CA GLN A 273 -24.02 14.59 -16.60
C GLN A 273 -23.34 13.43 -15.86
N TYR A 274 -23.32 13.45 -14.51
CA TYR A 274 -22.78 12.34 -13.73
C TYR A 274 -23.72 11.11 -13.74
N GLU A 275 -25.04 11.32 -13.80
CA GLU A 275 -26.04 10.25 -13.94
C GLU A 275 -25.90 9.48 -15.25
N GLU A 276 -25.68 10.20 -16.35
CA GLU A 276 -25.47 9.67 -17.69
C GLU A 276 -24.20 8.79 -17.71
N ILE A 277 -23.06 9.32 -17.25
CA ILE A 277 -21.80 8.58 -17.14
C ILE A 277 -21.90 7.33 -16.24
N LEU A 278 -22.57 7.40 -15.09
CA LEU A 278 -22.65 6.26 -14.17
C LEU A 278 -23.55 5.13 -14.71
N PHE A 279 -24.56 5.45 -15.52
CA PHE A 279 -25.33 4.44 -16.27
C PHE A 279 -24.59 3.93 -17.51
N GLU A 280 -23.73 4.74 -18.15
CA GLU A 280 -22.84 4.30 -19.22
C GLU A 280 -21.80 3.31 -18.69
N TYR A 281 -21.15 3.61 -17.56
CA TYR A 281 -20.20 2.71 -16.88
C TYR A 281 -20.85 1.37 -16.50
N ALA A 282 -22.08 1.38 -15.97
CA ALA A 282 -22.82 0.14 -15.70
C ALA A 282 -23.05 -0.70 -16.96
N GLY A 283 -23.35 -0.06 -18.10
CA GLY A 283 -23.50 -0.71 -19.40
C GLY A 283 -22.18 -1.23 -19.98
N ALA A 284 -21.08 -0.49 -19.81
CA ALA A 284 -19.74 -0.92 -20.19
C ALA A 284 -19.30 -2.15 -19.39
N ARG A 285 -19.41 -2.11 -18.05
CA ARG A 285 -19.16 -3.25 -17.17
C ARG A 285 -20.03 -4.46 -17.52
N ALA A 286 -21.31 -4.26 -17.80
CA ALA A 286 -22.19 -5.34 -18.27
C ALA A 286 -21.84 -5.87 -19.67
N THR A 287 -21.07 -5.13 -20.47
CA THR A 287 -20.51 -5.60 -21.75
C THR A 287 -19.26 -6.44 -21.49
N GLU A 288 -18.27 -5.90 -20.76
CA GLU A 288 -17.04 -6.61 -20.33
C GLU A 288 -17.36 -7.98 -19.73
N GLN A 289 -18.30 -8.04 -18.78
CA GLN A 289 -18.73 -9.25 -18.08
C GLN A 289 -19.26 -10.37 -18.99
N ASN A 290 -19.63 -10.07 -20.23
CA ASN A 290 -20.23 -11.02 -21.18
C ASN A 290 -19.45 -11.14 -22.49
N ASP A 291 -18.21 -10.63 -22.54
CA ASP A 291 -17.27 -10.90 -23.63
C ASP A 291 -17.00 -12.44 -23.71
N PRO A 292 -16.99 -13.03 -24.92
CA PRO A 292 -16.82 -14.48 -25.09
C PRO A 292 -15.38 -14.99 -24.91
N ASP A 293 -14.37 -14.09 -24.94
CA ASP A 293 -12.95 -14.40 -24.94
C ASP A 293 -12.28 -14.16 -23.55
N LEU A 294 -13.08 -13.94 -22.50
CA LEU A 294 -12.64 -13.88 -21.10
C LEU A 294 -11.89 -15.16 -20.68
N ILE A 295 -10.65 -15.03 -20.16
CA ILE A 295 -9.81 -16.18 -19.77
C ILE A 295 -10.12 -16.61 -18.33
N THR A 296 -10.27 -15.64 -17.41
CA THR A 296 -10.57 -15.86 -15.99
C THR A 296 -11.97 -15.38 -15.57
N GLY A 297 -12.88 -15.21 -16.54
CA GLY A 297 -14.25 -14.76 -16.29
C GLY A 297 -14.30 -13.34 -15.72
N LEU A 298 -15.03 -13.12 -14.63
CA LEU A 298 -15.22 -11.78 -14.05
C LEU A 298 -13.96 -11.21 -13.38
N GLY A 299 -12.97 -12.05 -13.06
CA GLY A 299 -11.67 -11.63 -12.54
C GLY A 299 -10.66 -11.18 -13.60
N GLU A 300 -11.07 -10.96 -14.86
CA GLU A 300 -10.21 -10.28 -15.84
C GLU A 300 -9.87 -8.85 -15.38
N PRO A 301 -8.58 -8.47 -15.24
CA PRO A 301 -8.21 -7.16 -14.71
C PRO A 301 -8.55 -6.00 -15.62
N LYS A 302 -8.41 -6.18 -16.95
CA LYS A 302 -8.46 -5.10 -17.93
C LYS A 302 -8.98 -5.50 -19.31
N PHE A 303 -9.54 -4.51 -20.00
CA PHE A 303 -10.14 -4.61 -21.32
C PHE A 303 -9.57 -3.51 -22.23
N TYR A 304 -9.60 -3.73 -23.55
CA TYR A 304 -9.39 -2.64 -24.50
C TYR A 304 -10.52 -1.60 -24.36
N LEU A 305 -10.28 -0.33 -24.73
CA LEU A 305 -11.25 0.77 -24.58
C LEU A 305 -12.56 0.60 -25.39
N ASN A 306 -12.68 -0.46 -26.20
CA ASN A 306 -13.88 -0.88 -26.91
C ASN A 306 -14.68 -1.98 -26.18
N ASN A 307 -14.40 -2.23 -24.90
CA ASN A 307 -14.89 -3.32 -24.04
C ASN A 307 -14.50 -4.76 -24.43
N THR A 308 -13.57 -4.97 -25.38
CA THR A 308 -13.11 -6.33 -25.73
C THR A 308 -12.03 -6.85 -24.78
N ALA A 309 -12.05 -8.14 -24.47
CA ALA A 309 -11.12 -8.77 -23.52
C ALA A 309 -9.64 -8.65 -23.94
N PHE A 310 -8.76 -8.29 -22.98
CA PHE A 310 -7.32 -8.32 -23.21
C PHE A 310 -6.78 -9.76 -23.14
N THR A 311 -6.65 -10.43 -24.29
CA THR A 311 -6.24 -11.84 -24.36
C THR A 311 -4.72 -12.09 -24.24
N GLY A 312 -3.91 -11.06 -23.97
CA GLY A 312 -2.46 -11.17 -23.80
C GLY A 312 -2.04 -11.73 -22.42
N PRO A 313 -0.79 -12.20 -22.26
CA PRO A 313 -0.23 -12.57 -20.95
C PRO A 313 -0.33 -11.41 -19.95
N TRP A 314 -0.82 -11.68 -18.74
CA TRP A 314 -1.05 -10.69 -17.69
C TRP A 314 -1.21 -11.38 -16.33
N GLY A 315 -1.02 -10.65 -15.23
CA GLY A 315 -1.34 -11.12 -13.88
C GLY A 315 -2.85 -11.20 -13.66
N ARG A 316 -3.44 -12.38 -13.84
CA ARG A 316 -4.89 -12.64 -13.72
C ARG A 316 -5.17 -13.98 -13.01
N PRO A 317 -6.31 -14.15 -12.31
CA PRO A 317 -7.36 -13.15 -12.09
C PRO A 317 -6.93 -12.06 -11.10
N GLN A 318 -7.68 -10.95 -11.07
CA GLN A 318 -7.68 -9.98 -9.96
C GLN A 318 -9.11 -9.88 -9.43
N ASN A 319 -9.34 -10.37 -8.21
CA ASN A 319 -10.69 -10.57 -7.66
C ASN A 319 -11.20 -9.37 -6.84
N ASP A 320 -10.48 -8.24 -6.88
CA ASP A 320 -10.85 -6.95 -6.30
C ASP A 320 -11.76 -6.13 -7.23
N GLY A 321 -11.48 -6.14 -8.54
CA GLY A 321 -12.22 -5.37 -9.56
C GLY A 321 -13.74 -5.57 -9.54
N PRO A 322 -14.27 -6.81 -9.51
CA PRO A 322 -15.70 -7.06 -9.33
C PRO A 322 -16.27 -6.47 -8.04
N ALA A 323 -15.50 -6.47 -6.95
CA ALA A 323 -15.95 -5.91 -5.67
C ALA A 323 -16.04 -4.38 -5.72
N THR A 324 -15.01 -3.69 -6.23
CA THR A 324 -15.00 -2.22 -6.34
C THR A 324 -16.02 -1.71 -7.37
N SER A 325 -16.20 -2.44 -8.49
CA SER A 325 -17.30 -2.24 -9.45
C SER A 325 -18.67 -2.27 -8.77
N ALA A 326 -18.95 -3.34 -8.01
CA ALA A 326 -20.23 -3.50 -7.32
C ALA A 326 -20.46 -2.41 -6.26
N ILE A 327 -19.45 -2.07 -5.46
CA ILE A 327 -19.52 -0.99 -4.45
C ILE A 327 -19.96 0.33 -5.11
N THR A 328 -19.20 0.79 -6.10
CA THR A 328 -19.39 2.07 -6.78
C THR A 328 -20.81 2.20 -7.36
N LEU A 329 -21.28 1.15 -8.04
CA LEU A 329 -22.59 1.14 -8.67
C LEU A 329 -23.73 1.04 -7.65
N MET A 330 -23.53 0.41 -6.49
CA MET A 330 -24.49 0.42 -5.39
C MET A 330 -24.59 1.80 -4.71
N GLU A 331 -23.49 2.52 -4.53
CA GLU A 331 -23.52 3.88 -3.95
C GLU A 331 -24.18 4.90 -4.88
N PHE A 332 -23.90 4.81 -6.19
CA PHE A 332 -24.66 5.55 -7.20
C PHE A 332 -26.14 5.21 -7.15
N ALA A 333 -26.51 3.93 -7.21
CA ALA A 333 -27.92 3.50 -7.23
C ALA A 333 -28.67 3.88 -5.94
N ASN A 334 -28.02 3.83 -4.78
CA ASN A 334 -28.59 4.32 -3.53
C ASN A 334 -28.86 5.83 -3.59
N SER A 335 -27.88 6.62 -4.02
CA SER A 335 -28.02 8.08 -4.20
C SER A 335 -29.14 8.43 -5.18
N TYR A 336 -29.15 7.77 -6.35
CA TYR A 336 -30.17 7.96 -7.40
C TYR A 336 -31.60 7.74 -6.88
N LEU A 337 -31.81 6.71 -6.04
CA LEU A 337 -33.11 6.44 -5.42
C LEU A 337 -33.48 7.48 -4.34
N GLU A 338 -32.50 8.02 -3.62
CA GLU A 338 -32.72 9.07 -2.60
C GLU A 338 -33.06 10.43 -3.22
N ASP A 339 -32.53 10.73 -4.41
CA ASP A 339 -32.93 11.87 -5.24
C ASP A 339 -34.30 11.70 -5.93
N GLY A 340 -34.95 10.53 -5.77
CA GLY A 340 -36.27 10.23 -6.32
C GLY A 340 -36.26 9.57 -7.71
N GLY A 341 -35.15 8.93 -8.08
CA GLY A 341 -35.03 8.07 -9.25
C GLY A 341 -35.89 6.80 -9.16
N ASP A 342 -36.01 6.09 -10.29
CA ASP A 342 -36.92 4.94 -10.42
C ASP A 342 -36.25 3.60 -10.07
N MET A 343 -36.94 2.80 -9.23
CA MET A 343 -36.49 1.47 -8.81
C MET A 343 -36.37 0.48 -9.99
N ASN A 344 -37.29 0.54 -10.97
CA ASN A 344 -37.23 -0.38 -12.12
C ASN A 344 -35.99 -0.09 -12.98
N THR A 345 -35.59 1.18 -13.08
CA THR A 345 -34.35 1.63 -13.75
C THR A 345 -33.10 1.10 -13.06
N VAL A 346 -33.05 1.11 -11.73
CA VAL A 346 -31.94 0.49 -10.96
C VAL A 346 -31.92 -1.03 -11.15
N GLN A 347 -33.08 -1.69 -11.08
CA GLN A 347 -33.17 -3.14 -11.32
C GLN A 347 -32.70 -3.50 -12.74
N GLN A 348 -33.12 -2.74 -13.76
CA GLN A 348 -32.78 -3.01 -15.17
C GLN A 348 -31.33 -2.68 -15.55
N LYS A 349 -30.76 -1.59 -15.02
CA LYS A 349 -29.45 -1.06 -15.45
C LYS A 349 -28.30 -1.25 -14.45
N VAL A 350 -28.58 -1.76 -13.25
CA VAL A 350 -27.56 -1.89 -12.20
C VAL A 350 -27.62 -3.27 -11.57
N TYR A 351 -28.76 -3.65 -10.98
CA TYR A 351 -28.83 -4.85 -10.13
C TYR A 351 -29.07 -6.17 -10.87
N ASP A 352 -30.22 -6.35 -11.54
CA ASP A 352 -30.72 -7.68 -11.91
C ASP A 352 -30.06 -8.25 -13.17
N SER A 353 -28.87 -8.81 -12.99
CA SER A 353 -28.11 -9.57 -13.98
C SER A 353 -28.79 -10.87 -14.45
N ALA A 354 -29.88 -11.34 -13.82
CA ALA A 354 -30.57 -12.56 -14.23
C ALA A 354 -31.65 -12.25 -15.28
N THR A 355 -32.40 -11.16 -15.10
CA THR A 355 -33.36 -10.66 -16.11
C THR A 355 -32.68 -9.81 -17.18
N TYR A 356 -31.64 -9.05 -16.81
CA TYR A 356 -30.97 -8.07 -17.67
C TYR A 356 -29.43 -8.25 -17.74
N PRO A 357 -28.92 -9.45 -18.10
CA PRO A 357 -27.49 -9.78 -18.04
C PRO A 357 -26.57 -8.86 -18.86
N SER A 358 -27.08 -8.20 -19.90
CA SER A 358 -26.33 -7.27 -20.76
C SER A 358 -26.56 -5.79 -20.43
N GLN A 359 -27.09 -5.48 -19.25
CA GLN A 359 -27.38 -4.10 -18.80
C GLN A 359 -27.09 -3.89 -17.31
N ALA A 360 -27.30 -4.91 -16.46
CA ALA A 360 -27.14 -4.82 -15.02
C ALA A 360 -25.96 -5.70 -14.54
N PRO A 361 -24.81 -5.14 -14.13
CA PRO A 361 -23.63 -5.93 -13.78
C PRO A 361 -23.56 -6.37 -12.31
N VAL A 362 -24.25 -5.70 -11.39
CA VAL A 362 -23.92 -5.75 -9.95
C VAL A 362 -24.24 -7.11 -9.32
N MET A 363 -25.37 -7.75 -9.60
CA MET A 363 -25.64 -9.07 -9.04
C MET A 363 -24.66 -10.13 -9.55
N LYS A 364 -24.18 -10.01 -10.79
CA LYS A 364 -23.14 -10.90 -11.35
C LYS A 364 -21.78 -10.71 -10.67
N ASP A 365 -21.35 -9.47 -10.46
CA ASP A 365 -20.12 -9.13 -9.72
C ASP A 365 -20.21 -9.60 -8.25
N LEU A 366 -21.32 -9.32 -7.55
CA LEU A 366 -21.54 -9.73 -6.15
C LEU A 366 -21.57 -11.26 -5.98
N LEU A 367 -22.28 -11.98 -6.85
CA LEU A 367 -22.30 -13.44 -6.81
C LEU A 367 -20.95 -14.05 -7.22
N PHE A 368 -20.17 -13.39 -8.10
CA PHE A 368 -18.79 -13.82 -8.37
C PHE A 368 -17.92 -13.68 -7.13
N VAL A 369 -17.95 -12.53 -6.45
CA VAL A 369 -17.21 -12.32 -5.19
C VAL A 369 -17.62 -13.34 -4.13
N ALA A 370 -18.92 -13.56 -3.92
CA ALA A 370 -19.41 -14.52 -2.91
C ALA A 370 -18.96 -15.97 -3.14
N ASN A 371 -18.69 -16.35 -4.39
CA ASN A 371 -18.19 -17.69 -4.75
C ASN A 371 -16.66 -17.79 -4.88
N ASN A 372 -15.93 -16.66 -5.01
CA ASN A 372 -14.49 -16.65 -5.31
C ASN A 372 -13.63 -15.85 -4.32
N TRP A 373 -14.21 -15.29 -3.25
CA TRP A 373 -13.44 -14.51 -2.26
C TRP A 373 -12.31 -15.31 -1.60
N SER A 374 -12.42 -16.64 -1.52
CA SER A 374 -11.40 -17.55 -0.97
C SER A 374 -10.48 -18.19 -2.02
N SER A 375 -10.63 -17.82 -3.29
CA SER A 375 -9.70 -18.18 -4.35
C SER A 375 -8.52 -17.19 -4.37
N PRO A 376 -7.26 -17.65 -4.52
CA PRO A 376 -6.14 -16.77 -4.77
C PRO A 376 -6.36 -15.87 -6.00
N SER A 377 -5.76 -14.70 -5.98
CA SER A 377 -5.71 -13.80 -7.15
C SER A 377 -4.39 -13.04 -7.16
N PHE A 378 -4.08 -12.39 -8.28
CA PHE A 378 -3.07 -11.34 -8.30
C PHE A 378 -3.49 -10.18 -7.37
N ASP A 379 -2.50 -9.44 -6.89
CA ASP A 379 -2.67 -8.22 -6.10
C ASP A 379 -3.10 -7.03 -6.97
N LEU A 380 -3.42 -5.92 -6.31
CA LEU A 380 -3.73 -4.63 -6.97
C LEU A 380 -2.57 -4.06 -7.80
N TRP A 381 -1.35 -4.58 -7.59
CA TRP A 381 -0.14 -4.25 -8.35
C TRP A 381 0.17 -5.24 -9.47
N GLU A 382 -0.68 -6.27 -9.66
CA GLU A 382 -0.66 -7.18 -10.80
C GLU A 382 0.55 -8.15 -10.87
N GLU A 383 1.21 -8.37 -9.74
CA GLU A 383 2.53 -9.01 -9.64
C GLU A 383 2.50 -10.41 -9.03
N GLU A 384 1.62 -10.66 -8.05
CA GLU A 384 1.72 -11.78 -7.09
C GLU A 384 0.39 -12.50 -6.86
N GLU A 385 0.31 -13.79 -7.26
CA GLU A 385 -0.88 -14.63 -7.01
C GLU A 385 -0.90 -15.16 -5.57
N SER A 386 -1.81 -14.64 -4.73
CA SER A 386 -1.86 -14.95 -3.29
C SER A 386 -3.22 -14.58 -2.65
N ASP A 387 -3.27 -14.63 -1.32
CA ASP A 387 -4.37 -14.15 -0.48
C ASP A 387 -4.06 -12.72 0.02
N HIS A 388 -4.72 -11.70 -0.53
CA HIS A 388 -4.36 -10.29 -0.32
C HIS A 388 -5.32 -9.51 0.59
N PHE A 389 -4.79 -8.75 1.55
CA PHE A 389 -5.57 -7.94 2.50
C PHE A 389 -6.43 -6.90 1.79
N TYR A 390 -5.87 -6.19 0.80
CA TYR A 390 -6.61 -5.22 -0.03
C TYR A 390 -7.85 -5.86 -0.66
N THR A 391 -7.63 -6.97 -1.38
CA THR A 391 -8.67 -7.72 -2.09
C THR A 391 -9.74 -8.22 -1.12
N ARG A 392 -9.35 -8.80 0.02
CA ARG A 392 -10.30 -9.25 1.05
C ARG A 392 -11.12 -8.10 1.64
N MET A 393 -10.52 -6.93 1.90
CA MET A 393 -11.23 -5.77 2.43
C MET A 393 -12.28 -5.23 1.45
N VAL A 394 -11.93 -5.01 0.17
CA VAL A 394 -12.92 -4.53 -0.81
C VAL A 394 -14.01 -5.58 -1.09
N GLN A 395 -13.65 -6.88 -1.14
CA GLN A 395 -14.63 -7.97 -1.23
C GLN A 395 -15.60 -7.97 -0.04
N ARG A 396 -15.10 -7.75 1.18
CA ARG A 396 -15.94 -7.64 2.39
C ARG A 396 -16.92 -6.47 2.30
N ARG A 397 -16.47 -5.26 1.95
CA ARG A 397 -17.35 -4.09 1.77
C ARG A 397 -18.43 -4.38 0.71
N ALA A 398 -18.05 -4.98 -0.42
CA ALA A 398 -18.99 -5.36 -1.48
C ALA A 398 -20.05 -6.37 -1.00
N LEU A 399 -19.67 -7.41 -0.24
CA LEU A 399 -20.59 -8.42 0.27
C LEU A 399 -21.53 -7.87 1.36
N VAL A 400 -21.03 -7.05 2.28
CA VAL A 400 -21.82 -6.39 3.34
C VAL A 400 -22.85 -5.44 2.71
N MET A 401 -22.41 -4.49 1.89
CA MET A 401 -23.30 -3.54 1.20
C MET A 401 -24.25 -4.26 0.24
N GLY A 402 -23.76 -5.30 -0.45
CA GLY A 402 -24.53 -6.12 -1.38
C GLY A 402 -25.66 -6.87 -0.71
N SER A 403 -25.49 -7.33 0.53
CA SER A 403 -26.56 -7.99 1.28
C SER A 403 -27.75 -7.06 1.53
N ASP A 404 -27.49 -5.84 2.03
CA ASP A 404 -28.53 -4.83 2.25
C ASP A 404 -29.14 -4.35 0.93
N PHE A 405 -28.32 -4.14 -0.10
CA PHE A 405 -28.79 -3.70 -1.42
C PHE A 405 -29.66 -4.75 -2.11
N ALA A 406 -29.29 -6.03 -2.08
CA ALA A 406 -30.13 -7.13 -2.59
C ALA A 406 -31.48 -7.19 -1.86
N THR A 407 -31.50 -7.02 -0.53
CA THR A 407 -32.75 -6.88 0.24
C THR A 407 -33.56 -5.64 -0.18
N LYS A 408 -32.92 -4.48 -0.43
CA LYS A 408 -33.56 -3.26 -0.95
C LYS A 408 -34.16 -3.44 -2.36
N MET A 409 -33.58 -4.33 -3.18
CA MET A 409 -34.09 -4.72 -4.50
C MET A 409 -35.19 -5.79 -4.46
N GLY A 410 -35.45 -6.38 -3.28
CA GLY A 410 -36.46 -7.44 -3.07
C GLY A 410 -35.91 -8.88 -3.18
N ASP A 411 -34.60 -9.05 -3.31
CA ASP A 411 -33.92 -10.34 -3.48
C ASP A 411 -33.27 -10.82 -2.18
N SER A 412 -34.09 -11.44 -1.34
CA SER A 412 -33.64 -12.03 -0.08
C SER A 412 -32.78 -13.29 -0.24
N SER A 413 -32.77 -13.91 -1.44
CA SER A 413 -31.99 -15.14 -1.68
C SER A 413 -30.52 -14.81 -1.98
N THR A 414 -30.28 -13.80 -2.81
CA THR A 414 -28.93 -13.24 -2.99
C THR A 414 -28.46 -12.60 -1.70
N SER A 415 -29.28 -11.77 -1.03
CA SER A 415 -28.93 -11.15 0.25
C SER A 415 -28.39 -12.16 1.28
N ALA A 416 -29.11 -13.26 1.52
CA ALA A 416 -28.66 -14.32 2.44
C ALA A 416 -27.33 -14.98 2.02
N THR A 417 -27.10 -15.11 0.71
CA THR A 417 -25.85 -15.65 0.14
C THR A 417 -24.68 -14.69 0.39
N LEU A 418 -24.87 -13.40 0.13
CA LEU A 418 -23.85 -12.37 0.30
C LEU A 418 -23.50 -12.16 1.79
N SER A 419 -24.49 -12.16 2.68
CA SER A 419 -24.27 -12.12 4.14
C SER A 419 -23.43 -13.31 4.61
N SER A 420 -23.77 -14.53 4.17
CA SER A 420 -23.04 -15.74 4.58
C SER A 420 -21.58 -15.73 4.10
N ALA A 421 -21.31 -15.14 2.94
CA ALA A 421 -19.96 -14.95 2.44
C ALA A 421 -19.23 -13.81 3.17
N ALA A 422 -19.91 -12.72 3.53
CA ALA A 422 -19.33 -11.63 4.31
C ALA A 422 -18.86 -12.11 5.69
N ASP A 423 -19.68 -12.89 6.40
CA ASP A 423 -19.35 -13.49 7.69
C ASP A 423 -18.11 -14.40 7.56
N ALA A 424 -18.14 -15.36 6.62
CA ALA A 424 -17.07 -16.32 6.41
C ALA A 424 -15.74 -15.68 5.97
N LEU A 425 -15.79 -14.57 5.20
CA LEU A 425 -14.61 -13.78 4.86
C LEU A 425 -14.09 -13.03 6.09
N THR A 426 -14.98 -12.41 6.87
CA THR A 426 -14.62 -11.68 8.10
C THR A 426 -13.83 -12.55 9.08
N ASP A 427 -14.24 -13.81 9.28
CA ASP A 427 -13.54 -14.77 10.13
C ASP A 427 -12.06 -14.99 9.70
N THR A 428 -11.74 -14.87 8.41
CA THR A 428 -10.35 -15.03 7.92
C THR A 428 -9.47 -13.80 8.11
N LEU A 429 -10.02 -12.59 8.25
CA LEU A 429 -9.20 -11.35 8.21
C LEU A 429 -8.16 -11.28 9.33
N SER A 430 -8.39 -11.94 10.47
CA SER A 430 -7.42 -12.03 11.56
C SER A 430 -6.10 -12.71 11.19
N GLN A 431 -6.04 -13.49 10.10
CA GLN A 431 -4.82 -14.14 9.62
C GLN A 431 -3.77 -13.14 9.11
N PHE A 432 -4.18 -11.93 8.74
CA PHE A 432 -3.28 -10.89 8.23
C PHE A 432 -2.53 -10.16 9.35
N TRP A 433 -2.96 -10.24 10.61
CA TRP A 433 -2.22 -9.61 11.71
C TRP A 433 -1.03 -10.44 12.15
N ASP A 434 0.16 -9.87 12.02
CA ASP A 434 1.40 -10.43 12.56
C ASP A 434 1.78 -9.74 13.88
N PRO A 435 1.58 -10.41 15.04
CA PRO A 435 1.92 -9.85 16.35
C PRO A 435 3.43 -9.84 16.65
N ASN A 436 4.26 -10.52 15.86
CA ASN A 436 5.71 -10.50 16.01
C ASN A 436 6.34 -9.30 15.26
N ARG A 437 5.72 -8.88 14.14
CA ARG A 437 6.09 -7.70 13.32
C ARG A 437 5.33 -6.42 13.71
N GLU A 438 4.20 -6.57 14.42
CA GLU A 438 3.24 -5.51 14.74
C GLU A 438 2.65 -4.84 13.48
N ILE A 439 2.32 -5.63 12.45
CA ILE A 439 1.72 -5.15 11.19
C ILE A 439 0.59 -6.06 10.72
N LEU A 440 -0.30 -5.48 9.92
CA LEU A 440 -1.08 -6.20 8.93
C LEU A 440 -0.19 -6.49 7.73
N LEU A 441 -0.08 -7.76 7.39
CA LEU A 441 0.58 -8.26 6.20
C LEU A 441 -0.24 -7.87 4.97
N TYR A 442 0.41 -7.49 3.86
CA TYR A 442 -0.30 -7.23 2.60
C TYR A 442 -0.85 -8.52 1.97
N GLU A 443 -0.12 -9.63 2.12
CA GLU A 443 -0.51 -10.98 1.70
C GLU A 443 -0.42 -11.98 2.86
N TYR A 444 -1.16 -13.10 2.76
CA TYR A 444 -1.03 -14.26 3.63
C TYR A 444 -0.52 -15.48 2.83
N GLY A 445 0.60 -15.29 2.13
CA GLY A 445 1.20 -16.26 1.21
C GLY A 445 2.69 -16.55 1.48
N PRO A 446 3.34 -17.35 0.62
CA PRO A 446 4.80 -17.40 0.58
C PRO A 446 5.35 -16.05 0.11
N VAL A 447 6.47 -15.55 0.67
CA VAL A 447 7.02 -14.25 0.21
C VAL A 447 7.41 -14.33 -1.27
N LEU A 448 6.66 -13.61 -2.10
CA LEU A 448 6.94 -13.45 -3.52
C LEU A 448 7.79 -12.18 -3.79
N LYS A 449 8.32 -12.11 -5.01
CA LYS A 449 9.14 -11.04 -5.66
C LYS A 449 10.34 -10.44 -4.90
N GLY A 450 10.54 -10.75 -3.63
CA GLY A 450 11.49 -10.09 -2.73
C GLY A 450 10.86 -9.09 -1.74
N LYS A 451 9.53 -9.08 -1.56
CA LYS A 451 8.78 -8.21 -0.61
C LYS A 451 8.99 -8.61 0.87
N SER A 452 10.25 -8.80 1.28
CA SER A 452 10.71 -9.36 2.55
C SER A 452 10.39 -8.54 3.80
N SER A 453 10.02 -7.27 3.64
CA SER A 453 9.58 -6.35 4.69
C SER A 453 8.17 -6.65 5.18
N TYR A 454 7.35 -7.32 4.35
CA TYR A 454 5.91 -7.53 4.56
C TYR A 454 5.08 -6.22 4.61
N LEU A 455 5.65 -5.10 4.14
CA LEU A 455 5.03 -3.76 4.15
C LEU A 455 4.56 -3.36 2.74
N ASP A 456 3.29 -3.05 2.56
CA ASP A 456 2.75 -2.46 1.33
C ASP A 456 1.64 -1.46 1.66
N ILE A 457 1.59 -0.33 0.95
CA ILE A 457 0.52 0.68 1.07
C ILE A 457 -0.87 0.12 0.70
N ALA A 458 -0.92 -1.04 0.02
CA ALA A 458 -2.12 -1.87 -0.17
C ALA A 458 -2.95 -2.05 1.11
N VAL A 459 -2.32 -2.11 2.30
CA VAL A 459 -3.04 -2.18 3.59
C VAL A 459 -3.86 -0.92 3.84
N VAL A 460 -3.26 0.25 3.63
CA VAL A 460 -3.91 1.56 3.82
C VAL A 460 -4.96 1.81 2.75
N LEU A 461 -4.65 1.47 1.48
CA LEU A 461 -5.62 1.50 0.38
C LEU A 461 -6.80 0.54 0.63
N GLY A 462 -6.55 -0.60 1.27
CA GLY A 462 -7.58 -1.60 1.62
C GLY A 462 -8.56 -1.08 2.65
N VAL A 463 -8.10 -0.27 3.61
CA VAL A 463 -8.99 0.44 4.54
C VAL A 463 -9.73 1.58 3.83
N ILE A 464 -9.05 2.36 2.98
CA ILE A 464 -9.67 3.48 2.26
C ILE A 464 -10.79 3.01 1.30
N HIS A 465 -10.57 1.93 0.54
CA HIS A 465 -11.53 1.42 -0.44
C HIS A 465 -12.44 0.31 0.12
N GLY A 466 -12.07 -0.35 1.21
CA GLY A 466 -12.74 -1.57 1.72
C GLY A 466 -13.27 -1.50 3.15
N TYR A 467 -13.16 -0.36 3.86
CA TYR A 467 -13.83 -0.23 5.15
C TYR A 467 -15.35 -0.09 4.98
N ALA A 468 -16.12 -0.95 5.66
CA ALA A 468 -17.59 -1.03 5.53
C ALA A 468 -18.36 -0.14 6.54
N GLY A 469 -17.67 0.68 7.35
CA GLY A 469 -18.31 1.56 8.34
C GLY A 469 -18.78 0.88 9.64
N ASP A 470 -18.36 -0.37 9.87
CA ASP A 470 -18.84 -1.26 10.94
C ASP A 470 -17.82 -1.53 12.07
N GLY A 471 -16.69 -0.83 12.07
CA GLY A 471 -15.58 -1.00 13.01
C GLY A 471 -14.56 -2.10 12.68
N VAL A 472 -14.82 -2.95 11.68
CA VAL A 472 -13.85 -3.98 11.26
C VAL A 472 -12.78 -3.34 10.38
N TYR A 473 -11.53 -3.32 10.86
CA TYR A 473 -10.39 -2.68 10.20
C TYR A 473 -10.67 -1.22 9.79
N SER A 474 -11.24 -0.45 10.72
CA SER A 474 -11.53 0.98 10.54
C SER A 474 -10.28 1.88 10.56
N TYR A 475 -10.45 3.17 10.29
CA TYR A 475 -9.34 4.13 10.27
C TYR A 475 -8.68 4.33 11.64
N THR A 476 -9.36 3.96 12.74
CA THR A 476 -8.83 4.05 14.11
C THR A 476 -8.51 2.70 14.77
N ASN A 477 -8.55 1.61 14.00
CA ASN A 477 -8.11 0.28 14.44
C ASN A 477 -6.60 0.27 14.74
N ASP A 478 -6.20 -0.27 15.88
CA ASP A 478 -4.80 -0.22 16.35
C ASP A 478 -3.81 -0.91 15.39
N GLU A 479 -4.20 -2.05 14.81
CA GLU A 479 -3.39 -2.85 13.88
C GLU A 479 -3.15 -2.07 12.58
N VAL A 480 -4.18 -1.40 12.06
CA VAL A 480 -4.09 -0.48 10.92
C VAL A 480 -3.17 0.70 11.22
N LEU A 481 -3.28 1.30 12.41
CA LEU A 481 -2.46 2.46 12.81
C LEU A 481 -0.97 2.10 12.94
N SER A 482 -0.64 0.95 13.54
CA SER A 482 0.75 0.44 13.60
C SER A 482 1.29 0.16 12.20
N SER A 483 0.47 -0.45 11.34
CA SER A 483 0.82 -0.73 9.94
C SER A 483 1.10 0.55 9.15
N ALA A 484 0.19 1.53 9.19
CA ALA A 484 0.32 2.80 8.50
C ALA A 484 1.59 3.57 8.91
N LEU A 485 1.99 3.50 10.19
CA LEU A 485 3.28 4.02 10.64
C LEU A 485 4.45 3.25 10.01
N ARG A 486 4.48 1.93 10.14
CA ARG A 486 5.61 1.09 9.72
C ARG A 486 5.81 1.15 8.20
N ILE A 487 4.71 1.08 7.43
CA ILE A 487 4.70 1.30 5.97
C ILE A 487 5.27 2.68 5.64
N SER A 488 4.65 3.77 6.12
CA SER A 488 5.08 5.12 5.70
C SER A 488 6.50 5.48 6.15
N THR A 489 6.94 5.05 7.34
CA THR A 489 8.32 5.33 7.81
C THR A 489 9.40 4.48 7.16
N SER A 490 9.10 3.29 6.63
CA SER A 490 10.09 2.48 5.92
C SER A 490 10.70 3.19 4.70
N PHE A 491 9.92 4.03 4.01
CA PHE A 491 10.37 4.77 2.83
C PHE A 491 11.41 5.87 3.10
N LEU A 492 11.65 6.23 4.37
CA LEU A 492 12.64 7.24 4.77
C LEU A 492 14.08 6.83 4.39
N ASP A 493 14.41 5.54 4.49
CA ASP A 493 15.72 5.01 4.12
C ASP A 493 15.75 4.49 2.66
N VAL A 494 14.59 4.36 2.00
CA VAL A 494 14.49 3.88 0.60
C VAL A 494 14.71 5.03 -0.39
N TYR A 495 14.04 6.17 -0.21
CA TYR A 495 14.02 7.24 -1.22
C TYR A 495 14.91 8.42 -0.82
N PRO A 496 16.00 8.72 -1.55
CA PRO A 496 16.86 9.87 -1.24
C PRO A 496 16.14 11.21 -1.08
N ILE A 497 15.05 11.45 -1.84
CA ILE A 497 14.25 12.68 -1.68
C ILE A 497 13.50 12.77 -0.35
N ALA A 498 13.27 11.66 0.39
CA ALA A 498 12.63 11.67 1.70
C ALA A 498 13.42 12.47 2.75
N SER A 499 14.72 12.69 2.53
CA SER A 499 15.55 13.62 3.33
C SER A 499 15.16 15.11 3.21
N THR A 500 14.28 15.45 2.24
CA THR A 500 13.78 16.82 2.03
C THR A 500 12.59 17.09 2.92
N HIS A 501 12.82 17.39 4.20
CA HIS A 501 11.75 17.54 5.19
C HIS A 501 10.94 18.87 5.10
N MET A 502 11.34 19.82 4.25
CA MET A 502 10.72 21.15 4.15
C MET A 502 10.70 21.70 2.72
N ASP A 503 9.67 22.49 2.40
CA ASP A 503 9.58 23.26 1.16
C ASP A 503 10.40 24.57 1.21
N SER A 504 10.39 25.32 0.10
CA SER A 504 11.07 26.61 -0.03
C SER A 504 10.49 27.74 0.85
N SER A 505 9.32 27.51 1.46
CA SER A 505 8.65 28.42 2.41
C SER A 505 8.83 27.97 3.87
N GLY A 506 9.57 26.89 4.13
CA GLY A 506 9.78 26.31 5.45
C GLY A 506 8.58 25.54 6.01
N GLN A 507 7.61 25.16 5.18
CA GLN A 507 6.54 24.24 5.56
C GLN A 507 7.03 22.80 5.51
N VAL A 508 6.54 21.96 6.42
CA VAL A 508 6.92 20.54 6.52
C VAL A 508 6.42 19.76 5.30
N LEU A 509 7.29 18.96 4.70
CA LEU A 509 6.91 17.90 3.76
C LEU A 509 6.69 16.59 4.52
N GLY A 510 5.63 15.86 4.15
CA GLY A 510 5.39 14.49 4.60
C GLY A 510 6.30 13.49 3.88
N ILE A 511 6.26 12.23 4.31
CA ILE A 511 7.11 11.19 3.72
C ILE A 511 6.63 10.93 2.27
N PRO A 512 7.51 10.87 1.27
CA PRO A 512 7.15 10.39 -0.05
C PRO A 512 6.95 8.87 -0.01
N VAL A 513 5.83 8.36 -0.51
CA VAL A 513 5.38 6.97 -0.32
C VAL A 513 5.10 6.33 -1.68
N GLY A 514 5.66 5.14 -1.91
CA GLY A 514 5.42 4.31 -3.10
C GLY A 514 4.51 3.11 -2.79
N ARG A 515 4.65 2.03 -3.55
CA ARG A 515 3.89 0.78 -3.35
C ARG A 515 4.39 0.03 -2.11
N TYR A 516 5.62 -0.49 -2.17
CA TYR A 516 6.29 -1.24 -1.09
C TYR A 516 7.81 -0.96 -1.08
N PRO A 517 8.55 -1.23 0.01
CA PRO A 517 9.96 -0.80 0.16
C PRO A 517 10.93 -1.45 -0.83
N GLU A 518 10.73 -2.74 -1.13
CA GLU A 518 11.54 -3.51 -2.09
C GLU A 518 11.11 -3.35 -3.55
N ASP A 519 10.37 -2.29 -3.88
CA ASP A 519 9.90 -2.05 -5.24
C ASP A 519 11.06 -1.85 -6.23
N VAL A 520 10.90 -2.47 -7.39
CA VAL A 520 11.86 -2.50 -8.51
C VAL A 520 11.29 -1.88 -9.78
N TYR A 521 9.98 -1.59 -9.83
CA TYR A 521 9.34 -0.93 -10.97
C TYR A 521 9.71 0.56 -11.03
N ASN A 522 10.01 1.08 -12.21
CA ASN A 522 10.45 2.48 -12.39
C ASN A 522 9.56 3.28 -13.36
N GLY A 523 8.31 2.84 -13.55
CA GLY A 523 7.36 3.42 -14.50
C GLY A 523 7.47 2.92 -15.94
N THR A 524 8.57 2.25 -16.36
CA THR A 524 8.67 1.66 -17.72
C THR A 524 9.33 0.27 -17.75
N GLY A 525 10.01 -0.15 -16.69
CA GLY A 525 10.62 -1.47 -16.57
C GLY A 525 10.91 -1.81 -15.11
N THR A 526 11.80 -2.79 -14.89
CA THR A 526 12.24 -3.19 -13.55
C THR A 526 13.75 -3.20 -13.42
N GLU A 527 14.26 -2.65 -12.31
CA GLU A 527 15.69 -2.63 -11.97
C GLU A 527 15.94 -2.66 -10.45
N GLU A 528 17.14 -3.04 -10.02
CA GLU A 528 17.49 -3.07 -8.60
C GLU A 528 17.48 -1.64 -8.01
N ASN A 529 16.64 -1.39 -6.99
CA ASN A 529 16.31 -0.04 -6.50
C ASN A 529 15.58 0.84 -7.54
N GLY A 530 14.83 0.23 -8.46
CA GLY A 530 13.99 0.93 -9.43
C GLY A 530 12.80 1.65 -8.81
N GLY A 531 12.16 1.07 -7.78
CA GLY A 531 10.91 1.55 -7.13
C GLY A 531 10.89 3.01 -6.71
N ASN A 532 9.77 3.70 -6.90
CA ASN A 532 9.64 5.14 -6.61
C ASN A 532 8.42 5.47 -5.74
N PRO A 533 8.36 6.70 -5.19
CA PRO A 533 7.12 7.30 -4.71
C PRO A 533 6.05 7.40 -5.79
N TRP A 534 4.81 7.16 -5.40
CA TRP A 534 3.62 7.27 -6.23
C TRP A 534 2.74 8.41 -5.73
N TYR A 535 2.13 9.18 -6.63
CA TYR A 535 1.25 10.30 -6.26
C TYR A 535 0.03 9.79 -5.48
N LEU A 536 -0.60 8.72 -5.94
CA LEU A 536 -1.76 8.11 -5.29
C LEU A 536 -1.43 7.57 -3.88
N CYS A 537 -0.28 6.92 -3.71
CA CYS A 537 0.14 6.35 -2.42
C CYS A 537 0.50 7.42 -1.38
N THR A 538 1.12 8.52 -1.84
CA THR A 538 1.39 9.69 -0.98
C THR A 538 0.09 10.42 -0.60
N ALA A 539 -0.88 10.54 -1.52
CA ALA A 539 -2.20 11.09 -1.24
C ALA A 539 -3.05 10.18 -0.33
N ALA A 540 -2.92 8.85 -0.45
CA ALA A 540 -3.60 7.87 0.39
C ALA A 540 -3.21 8.01 1.87
N MET A 541 -1.92 8.23 2.17
CA MET A 541 -1.49 8.54 3.55
C MET A 541 -2.10 9.84 4.09
N ALA A 542 -2.28 10.86 3.25
CA ALA A 542 -2.99 12.07 3.66
C ALA A 542 -4.48 11.77 3.96
N GLN A 543 -5.17 11.08 3.05
CA GLN A 543 -6.57 10.68 3.22
C GLN A 543 -6.78 9.86 4.49
N PHE A 544 -5.92 8.87 4.73
CA PHE A 544 -5.96 8.03 5.93
C PHE A 544 -5.92 8.85 7.23
N LEU A 545 -4.98 9.81 7.33
CA LEU A 545 -4.84 10.65 8.52
C LEU A 545 -6.04 11.59 8.73
N TYR A 546 -6.62 12.14 7.65
CA TYR A 546 -7.86 12.91 7.75
C TYR A 546 -9.04 12.04 8.20
N SER A 547 -9.23 10.86 7.59
CA SER A 547 -10.31 9.94 7.96
C SER A 547 -10.20 9.42 9.40
N ALA A 548 -8.99 9.09 9.87
CA ALA A 548 -8.75 8.74 11.27
C ALA A 548 -9.09 9.91 12.23
N SER A 549 -8.76 11.16 11.83
CA SER A 549 -9.11 12.35 12.62
C SER A 549 -10.63 12.63 12.65
N ASN A 550 -11.37 12.27 11.59
CA ASN A 550 -12.83 12.32 11.55
C ASN A 550 -13.44 11.27 12.49
N GLU A 551 -13.03 10.00 12.35
CA GLU A 551 -13.55 8.87 13.12
C GLU A 551 -13.31 9.04 14.64
N TYR A 552 -12.12 9.53 15.05
CA TYR A 552 -11.89 9.91 16.45
C TYR A 552 -12.76 11.08 16.93
N SER A 553 -13.11 12.01 16.03
CA SER A 553 -13.95 13.18 16.34
C SER A 553 -15.42 12.81 16.53
N ASP A 554 -15.94 11.88 15.72
CA ASP A 554 -17.28 11.31 15.90
C ASP A 554 -17.36 10.40 17.12
N ALA A 555 -16.33 9.58 17.39
CA ALA A 555 -16.19 8.84 18.65
C ALA A 555 -15.99 9.76 19.88
N GLY A 556 -15.57 11.01 19.65
CA GLY A 556 -15.29 12.01 20.68
C GLY A 556 -14.15 11.65 21.64
N SER A 557 -13.32 10.66 21.28
CA SER A 557 -12.17 10.24 22.08
C SER A 557 -11.19 9.30 21.38
N ILE A 558 -9.93 9.42 21.75
CA ILE A 558 -8.86 8.48 21.42
C ILE A 558 -8.70 7.50 22.59
N ILE A 559 -8.60 6.21 22.29
CA ILE A 559 -8.04 5.18 23.17
C ILE A 559 -6.66 4.85 22.61
N VAL A 560 -5.66 4.64 23.47
CA VAL A 560 -4.32 4.21 23.05
C VAL A 560 -3.99 2.88 23.71
N THR A 561 -3.69 1.88 22.90
CA THR A 561 -3.16 0.57 23.35
C THR A 561 -1.65 0.53 23.15
N ASP A 562 -1.00 -0.58 23.52
CA ASP A 562 0.43 -0.74 23.27
C ASP A 562 0.76 -0.79 21.76
N VAL A 563 -0.17 -1.28 20.93
CA VAL A 563 -0.03 -1.38 19.47
C VAL A 563 -0.11 0.01 18.80
N SER A 564 -1.13 0.81 19.10
CA SER A 564 -1.25 2.18 18.54
C SER A 564 -0.34 3.22 19.20
N LYS A 565 0.37 2.87 20.28
CA LYS A 565 1.29 3.77 20.98
C LYS A 565 2.36 4.37 20.06
N SER A 566 2.95 3.54 19.20
CA SER A 566 4.01 3.93 18.26
C SER A 566 3.51 4.98 17.26
N PHE A 567 2.32 4.78 16.67
CA PHE A 567 1.66 5.71 15.76
C PHE A 567 1.51 7.11 16.38
N PHE A 568 1.05 7.19 17.64
CA PHE A 568 0.93 8.48 18.33
C PHE A 568 2.27 9.09 18.76
N ASP A 569 3.30 8.28 19.03
CA ASP A 569 4.65 8.81 19.32
C ASP A 569 5.30 9.43 18.08
N TYR A 570 4.97 8.96 16.87
CA TYR A 570 5.46 9.55 15.61
C TYR A 570 4.58 10.71 15.12
N PHE A 571 3.28 10.48 14.94
CA PHE A 571 2.37 11.44 14.33
C PHE A 571 1.80 12.46 15.34
N ALA A 572 1.87 12.21 16.65
CA ALA A 572 1.35 13.11 17.69
C ALA A 572 2.26 13.29 18.93
N PRO A 573 3.61 13.36 18.82
CA PRO A 573 4.52 13.37 19.97
C PRO A 573 4.21 14.48 20.99
N THR A 574 3.74 15.64 20.52
CA THR A 574 3.42 16.77 21.41
C THR A 574 2.21 16.54 22.31
N ALA A 575 1.34 15.57 21.96
CA ALA A 575 0.22 15.13 22.78
C ALA A 575 0.65 14.22 23.93
N ASN A 576 1.81 13.53 23.81
CA ASN A 576 2.39 12.64 24.81
C ASN A 576 1.39 11.59 25.33
N LEU A 577 0.68 10.92 24.42
CA LEU A 577 -0.31 9.90 24.78
C LEU A 577 0.37 8.66 25.38
N GLN A 578 -0.32 7.99 26.30
CA GLN A 578 0.19 6.81 27.02
C GLN A 578 -0.72 5.61 26.79
N ALA A 579 -0.14 4.42 26.67
CA ALA A 579 -0.90 3.19 26.49
C ALA A 579 -1.81 2.89 27.71
N GLY A 580 -2.93 2.22 27.45
CA GLY A 580 -3.96 1.93 28.45
C GLY A 580 -4.76 3.15 28.92
N GLN A 581 -4.68 4.29 28.21
CA GLN A 581 -5.41 5.52 28.55
C GLN A 581 -6.52 5.85 27.54
N THR A 582 -7.48 6.67 27.96
CA THR A 582 -8.56 7.20 27.11
C THR A 582 -8.63 8.72 27.23
N TYR A 583 -8.44 9.42 26.11
CA TYR A 583 -8.42 10.87 26.02
C TYR A 583 -9.72 11.36 25.39
N LYS A 584 -10.62 11.94 26.20
CA LYS A 584 -11.90 12.51 25.72
C LYS A 584 -11.69 13.89 25.08
N SER A 585 -12.53 14.26 24.10
CA SER A 585 -12.39 15.46 23.24
C SER A 585 -12.16 16.81 23.93
N ARG A 586 -12.49 16.92 25.22
CA ARG A 586 -12.24 18.12 26.05
C ARG A 586 -10.83 18.21 26.61
N SER A 587 -10.04 17.13 26.63
CA SER A 587 -8.66 17.12 27.11
C SER A 587 -7.72 17.94 26.20
N LYS A 588 -6.52 18.27 26.69
CA LYS A 588 -5.51 19.01 25.90
C LYS A 588 -4.86 18.06 24.90
N GLU A 589 -4.53 16.88 25.39
CA GLU A 589 -3.85 15.76 24.75
C GLU A 589 -4.63 15.30 23.52
N TYR A 590 -5.95 15.09 23.64
CA TYR A 590 -6.82 14.79 22.50
C TYR A 590 -6.71 15.83 21.38
N ARG A 591 -6.84 17.13 21.72
CA ARG A 591 -6.81 18.19 20.71
C ARG A 591 -5.45 18.25 20.02
N GLN A 592 -4.37 18.17 20.79
CA GLN A 592 -3.02 18.11 20.22
C GLN A 592 -2.81 16.91 19.30
N ALA A 593 -3.40 15.74 19.61
CA ALA A 593 -3.32 14.59 18.74
C ALA A 593 -4.05 14.83 17.41
N ILE A 594 -5.33 15.23 17.47
CA ILE A 594 -6.13 15.58 16.28
C ILE A 594 -5.47 16.69 15.44
N ASP A 595 -5.00 17.77 16.08
CA ASP A 595 -4.27 18.85 15.40
C ASP A 595 -2.98 18.34 14.74
N SER A 596 -2.27 17.38 15.35
CA SER A 596 -1.06 16.79 14.73
C SER A 596 -1.41 15.87 13.55
N LEU A 597 -2.50 15.10 13.62
CA LEU A 597 -2.99 14.30 12.47
C LEU A 597 -3.38 15.20 11.29
N HIS A 598 -4.09 16.31 11.54
CA HIS A 598 -4.38 17.32 10.53
C HIS A 598 -3.09 17.88 9.89
N GLY A 599 -2.09 18.21 10.73
CA GLY A 599 -0.81 18.76 10.28
C GLY A 599 0.01 17.79 9.43
N TRP A 600 0.00 16.50 9.77
CA TRP A 600 0.67 15.47 8.97
C TRP A 600 -0.08 15.15 7.68
N GLY A 601 -1.42 15.08 7.68
CA GLY A 601 -2.21 14.96 6.46
C GLY A 601 -1.91 16.11 5.47
N ASP A 602 -1.81 17.34 5.99
CA ASP A 602 -1.39 18.51 5.22
C ASP A 602 0.06 18.38 4.71
N ALA A 603 0.96 17.78 5.49
CA ALA A 603 2.35 17.55 5.08
C ALA A 603 2.44 16.52 3.93
N PHE A 604 1.69 15.42 3.97
CA PHE A 604 1.62 14.47 2.86
C PHE A 604 1.02 15.10 1.59
N MET A 605 -0.06 15.89 1.71
CA MET A 605 -0.57 16.68 0.55
C MET A 605 0.45 17.70 0.04
N ARG A 606 1.33 18.24 0.91
CA ARG A 606 2.41 19.13 0.51
C ARG A 606 3.52 18.41 -0.25
N THR A 607 3.81 17.15 0.08
CA THR A 607 4.76 16.33 -0.68
C THR A 607 4.24 16.05 -2.09
N VAL A 608 2.95 15.70 -2.24
CA VAL A 608 2.28 15.62 -3.55
C VAL A 608 2.47 16.94 -4.31
N LYS A 609 1.99 18.05 -3.74
CA LYS A 609 2.09 19.42 -4.30
C LYS A 609 3.50 19.87 -4.67
N TYR A 610 4.52 19.44 -3.93
CA TYR A 610 5.91 19.86 -4.12
C TYR A 610 6.57 19.16 -5.31
N TYR A 611 6.10 17.98 -5.70
CA TYR A 611 6.58 17.23 -6.87
C TYR A 611 5.64 17.33 -8.08
N THR A 612 4.37 17.70 -7.89
CA THR A 612 3.47 18.12 -8.97
C THR A 612 4.05 19.31 -9.78
N PRO A 613 4.12 19.25 -11.13
CA PRO A 613 4.58 20.35 -11.98
C PRO A 613 3.68 21.60 -11.92
N GLU A 614 4.19 22.74 -12.40
CA GLU A 614 3.47 24.03 -12.43
C GLU A 614 2.16 24.02 -13.25
N ASP A 615 1.95 23.01 -14.11
CA ASP A 615 0.75 22.80 -14.91
C ASP A 615 -0.24 21.78 -14.30
N GLY A 616 0.10 21.11 -13.20
CA GLY A 616 -0.74 20.12 -12.51
C GLY A 616 -0.83 18.74 -13.16
N HIS A 617 0.07 18.36 -14.07
CA HIS A 617 0.09 16.98 -14.59
C HIS A 617 0.58 16.00 -13.51
N LEU A 618 -0.30 15.14 -13.01
CA LEU A 618 0.04 13.99 -12.17
C LEU A 618 0.30 12.77 -13.05
N ALA A 619 1.52 12.24 -12.96
CA ALA A 619 1.83 10.93 -13.49
C ALA A 619 1.45 9.84 -12.48
N GLU A 620 1.86 8.62 -12.77
CA GLU A 620 1.93 7.49 -11.86
C GLU A 620 2.94 7.76 -10.72
N GLU A 621 4.20 8.01 -11.09
CA GLU A 621 5.33 8.12 -10.16
C GLU A 621 5.96 9.52 -10.14
N TYR A 622 6.73 9.79 -9.08
CA TYR A 622 7.74 10.85 -9.07
C TYR A 622 9.10 10.31 -8.58
N ASN A 623 10.15 10.55 -9.35
CA ASN A 623 11.45 9.87 -9.24
C ASN A 623 12.08 9.97 -7.84
N ARG A 624 12.49 8.83 -7.26
CA ARG A 624 13.08 8.71 -5.90
C ARG A 624 14.31 9.58 -5.63
N ASN A 625 14.99 10.07 -6.68
CA ASN A 625 16.23 10.86 -6.56
C ASN A 625 16.05 12.35 -6.89
N THR A 626 15.11 12.70 -7.78
CA THR A 626 14.95 14.07 -8.30
C THR A 626 13.58 14.68 -8.06
N GLY A 627 12.56 13.86 -7.79
CA GLY A 627 11.17 14.29 -7.69
C GLY A 627 10.50 14.64 -9.03
N ALA A 628 11.14 14.37 -10.17
CA ALA A 628 10.53 14.59 -11.48
C ALA A 628 9.43 13.54 -11.77
N PRO A 629 8.28 13.91 -12.38
CA PRO A 629 7.26 12.93 -12.77
C PRO A 629 7.79 11.90 -13.78
N GLN A 630 7.32 10.66 -13.66
CA GLN A 630 7.68 9.55 -14.57
C GLN A 630 6.60 8.45 -14.53
N GLY A 631 6.80 7.39 -15.31
CA GLY A 631 5.80 6.33 -15.51
C GLY A 631 4.64 6.79 -16.38
N ALA A 632 3.47 6.20 -16.20
CA ALA A 632 2.29 6.52 -16.99
C ALA A 632 1.85 7.99 -16.77
N SER A 633 1.79 8.78 -17.85
CA SER A 633 1.39 10.20 -17.80
C SER A 633 -0.13 10.36 -17.68
N ASP A 634 -0.60 11.30 -16.85
CA ASP A 634 -2.01 11.51 -16.56
C ASP A 634 -2.72 10.24 -16.03
N LEU A 635 -2.13 9.57 -15.03
CA LEU A 635 -2.75 8.41 -14.38
C LEU A 635 -4.05 8.83 -13.67
N THR A 636 -5.17 8.24 -14.06
CA THR A 636 -6.51 8.61 -13.57
C THR A 636 -6.65 8.40 -12.07
N TRP A 637 -6.05 7.32 -11.53
CA TRP A 637 -6.06 7.03 -10.09
C TRP A 637 -5.27 8.08 -9.28
N SER A 638 -4.16 8.63 -9.80
CA SER A 638 -3.46 9.76 -9.15
C SER A 638 -4.37 10.99 -8.98
N TYR A 639 -5.19 11.30 -10.00
CA TYR A 639 -6.19 12.38 -9.88
C TYR A 639 -7.32 12.05 -8.91
N ALA A 640 -7.85 10.82 -8.96
CA ALA A 640 -8.89 10.35 -8.04
C ALA A 640 -8.43 10.46 -6.57
N SER A 641 -7.23 9.96 -6.24
CA SER A 641 -6.69 9.98 -4.87
C SER A 641 -6.41 11.39 -4.33
N VAL A 642 -6.00 12.34 -5.19
CA VAL A 642 -5.87 13.76 -4.77
C VAL A 642 -7.25 14.37 -4.48
N LEU A 643 -8.29 14.00 -5.23
CA LEU A 643 -9.66 14.47 -4.99
C LEU A 643 -10.25 13.86 -3.72
N THR A 644 -10.12 12.55 -3.49
CA THR A 644 -10.64 11.89 -2.28
C THR A 644 -9.91 12.34 -1.01
N ALA A 645 -8.59 12.53 -1.06
CA ALA A 645 -7.82 13.14 0.03
C ALA A 645 -8.29 14.58 0.31
N ALA A 646 -8.60 15.37 -0.73
CA ALA A 646 -9.17 16.70 -0.58
C ALA A 646 -10.61 16.69 -0.01
N PHE A 647 -11.40 15.66 -0.29
CA PHE A 647 -12.74 15.48 0.30
C PHE A 647 -12.64 15.15 1.79
N ALA A 648 -11.80 14.18 2.18
CA ALA A 648 -11.56 13.83 3.58
C ALA A 648 -11.00 15.01 4.39
N ARG A 649 -10.04 15.76 3.83
CA ARG A 649 -9.53 17.02 4.40
C ARG A 649 -10.65 18.02 4.63
N ALA A 650 -11.54 18.18 3.64
CA ALA A 650 -12.62 19.15 3.71
C ALA A 650 -13.69 18.80 4.75
N GLU A 651 -13.87 17.52 5.06
CA GLU A 651 -14.68 17.09 6.20
C GLU A 651 -14.00 17.40 7.53
N ALA A 652 -12.71 17.05 7.68
CA ALA A 652 -11.94 17.26 8.91
C ALA A 652 -11.84 18.75 9.33
N ILE A 653 -11.70 19.66 8.37
CA ILE A 653 -11.77 21.11 8.59
C ILE A 653 -13.21 21.67 8.67
N GLY A 654 -14.24 20.80 8.68
CA GLY A 654 -15.66 21.15 8.80
C GLY A 654 -16.27 21.87 7.59
N ARG A 655 -15.56 21.95 6.46
CA ARG A 655 -15.99 22.63 5.22
C ARG A 655 -16.93 21.75 4.37
N LYS A 656 -17.99 21.20 4.99
CA LYS A 656 -18.99 20.31 4.33
C LYS A 656 -19.52 20.79 2.96
N PRO A 657 -19.62 22.10 2.62
CA PRO A 657 -19.96 22.54 1.26
C PRO A 657 -18.87 22.29 0.18
N TYR A 658 -17.68 21.81 0.51
CA TYR A 658 -16.55 21.67 -0.42
C TYR A 658 -16.84 20.70 -1.56
N VAL A 659 -17.15 19.43 -1.27
CA VAL A 659 -17.45 18.40 -2.29
C VAL A 659 -18.59 18.88 -3.20
N LYS A 660 -19.61 19.53 -2.62
CA LYS A 660 -20.67 20.21 -3.38
C LYS A 660 -20.14 21.31 -4.30
N HIS A 661 -19.14 22.10 -3.92
CA HIS A 661 -18.54 23.08 -4.85
C HIS A 661 -17.79 22.39 -6.01
N VAL A 662 -17.03 21.31 -5.73
CA VAL A 662 -16.35 20.49 -6.76
C VAL A 662 -17.38 19.89 -7.72
N ALA A 663 -18.37 19.18 -7.17
CA ALA A 663 -19.49 18.58 -7.90
C ALA A 663 -20.25 19.60 -8.76
N ASN A 664 -20.47 20.82 -8.27
CA ASN A 664 -21.15 21.87 -9.02
C ASN A 664 -20.22 22.65 -9.98
N MET A 665 -18.96 22.27 -10.20
CA MET A 665 -18.22 22.74 -11.38
C MET A 665 -18.89 22.15 -12.63
N GLY A 666 -18.97 20.82 -12.68
CA GLY A 666 -19.44 20.05 -13.82
C GLY A 666 -18.32 19.76 -14.80
N MET A 667 -18.41 18.62 -15.48
CA MET A 667 -17.52 18.27 -16.59
C MET A 667 -17.81 19.13 -17.81
N GLU A 668 -16.77 19.39 -18.60
CA GLU A 668 -16.92 19.67 -20.04
C GLU A 668 -16.72 18.33 -20.79
N PRO A 669 -17.45 18.04 -21.88
CA PRO A 669 -17.24 16.83 -22.66
C PRO A 669 -15.87 16.79 -23.34
N ASN A 670 -15.35 15.59 -23.56
CA ASN A 670 -14.24 15.35 -24.49
C ASN A 670 -14.62 15.83 -25.91
N SER A 671 -13.63 16.36 -26.65
CA SER A 671 -13.82 17.16 -27.88
C SER A 671 -12.98 16.72 -29.06
#